data_AF-A0A3B3VBM2-F1
#
_entry.id   AF-A0A3B3VBM2-F1
#
_cell.length_a   1.000
_cell.length_b   1.000
_cell.length_c   1.000
_cell.angle_alpha   90.00
_cell.angle_beta   90.00
_cell.angle_gamma   90.00
#
_symmetry.space_group_name_H-M   'P 1'
#
loop_
_entity.id
_entity.type
_entity.pdbx_description
1 polymer ?
#
loop_
_entity_poly.entity_id
_entity_poly.type
_entity_poly.pdbx_seq_one_letter_code
_entity_poly.pdbx_strand_id
1 'polypeptide(L)'
;MDFKANLRGVKGKAEEKANSPQQVDFRSVLGKKGAAGSNGNKPAETPPKNAGDFRSVLANKKKTTPAATPEKNGEKVNNCVDGGIHDQKSEGGKGGEGGGGGGGGTAPEFVEKLKDVTVLDGQRLRLECRLASAAAADVTVTWTLDGKTVKPSKFIILANEGGLCSLTIDKALPEDEGQYKCRAENSAGRAECSCMVLVDDPPENSPTDKKSKKAAPTSESEARIKKPTPKTPPKQALPPQILQFPEDMKILAGEKVEILCKYSGAPPITCTWLKFRKAIQEGSSDVSIETTDSSSKLTISSGQQEHCGCYTVELRNGYGLRQAALNLTIVDKPDPPAKVPATSDIRRSSLTLSWYGPTYDGGSAVQTYHLEIWDSVDQQWKQLVSCNSTSYNIQNLLPERQYKFRIRAQNIYGIGEPSAESEAVTMGLVDDDNQDDAEAEEEDEDLDKEPEYRDVTIKTDVKVKEFYDVEERLGTGKFGQVFKLVEKSTKKVWAGKFIKAYSAKDKENVRQEIGIMNSLHHPKLVQCVDAFEGKSDIVMVLEMISGGELFERIIDEDFELTEREVIKYMLQIIDGVNFIHKQGIVHLDLKPENIMCVNKTGSQIKLIDFGLARRLANAGTLKVLFGTPEFVAPEVINYEAISYPTDMWSIGVICYILLSGLSPFMGDNDNETLANVTSATWDFEDEAFDEISENAKDFITNLLKKDMKARLSCPQCFEHPWLKQDTNTMKTTKLSKERMKKYILRRKWQKTGHAVRAIGRLSSMAMMAGVSAKKGSPTEEDNQFLECLEYEQKTESKPTFSSVIKDVEVVEGSAARFDCKIEGYPDPEVVWYKDDQPIKETRHFQIDYDEEGNCSLIISEVSGDDDAKYMVKAVNSLGEATCTADLLVEVMAGEDEEEEEEEE
;
A
#
# COMPACT_ATOMS: atom_id res chain seq x y z
N MET A 1 52.37 10.46 -27.09
CA MET A 1 52.48 10.62 -28.56
C MET A 1 51.90 11.98 -28.91
N ASP A 2 52.39 12.64 -29.96
CA ASP A 2 51.84 13.90 -30.43
C ASP A 2 50.41 13.76 -30.95
N PHE A 3 49.60 14.81 -30.80
CA PHE A 3 49.12 15.54 -31.97
C PHE A 3 48.82 17.01 -31.63
N LYS A 4 48.81 17.88 -32.64
CA LYS A 4 48.79 19.35 -32.46
C LYS A 4 47.83 20.03 -33.45
N ALA A 5 47.27 21.15 -32.98
CA ALA A 5 46.81 22.32 -33.74
C ALA A 5 45.41 22.34 -34.42
N ASN A 6 44.94 23.59 -34.58
CA ASN A 6 43.95 24.14 -35.52
C ASN A 6 42.43 24.04 -35.19
N LEU A 7 41.58 25.04 -35.51
CA LEU A 7 41.76 26.50 -35.74
C LEU A 7 40.39 27.25 -35.77
N ARG A 8 40.32 28.45 -35.17
CA ARG A 8 39.44 29.65 -35.45
C ARG A 8 37.99 29.52 -36.01
N GLY A 9 37.09 30.29 -35.38
CA GLY A 9 35.83 30.83 -35.96
C GLY A 9 34.63 30.67 -35.02
N VAL A 10 33.64 31.58 -34.88
CA VAL A 10 33.29 32.83 -35.59
C VAL A 10 32.75 33.88 -34.56
N LYS A 11 32.65 35.18 -34.91
CA LYS A 11 32.04 36.24 -34.07
C LYS A 11 30.69 36.75 -34.61
N GLY A 12 29.73 36.98 -33.71
CA GLY A 12 28.61 37.94 -33.80
C GLY A 12 28.16 38.25 -32.36
N LYS A 13 28.03 39.51 -31.89
CA LYS A 13 27.02 40.53 -32.27
C LYS A 13 25.61 39.92 -32.24
N ALA A 14 24.80 40.05 -31.19
CA ALA A 14 24.50 41.17 -30.27
C ALA A 14 23.72 42.31 -30.93
N GLU A 15 22.47 42.50 -30.47
CA GLU A 15 21.77 43.79 -30.47
C GLU A 15 20.90 43.88 -29.20
N GLU A 16 20.70 45.10 -28.72
CA GLU A 16 20.14 45.45 -27.42
C GLU A 16 19.16 46.62 -27.61
N LYS A 17 18.03 46.65 -26.88
CA LYS A 17 17.20 47.86 -26.75
C LYS A 17 16.31 47.82 -25.50
N ALA A 18 16.62 48.71 -24.56
CA ALA A 18 15.74 49.05 -23.46
C ALA A 18 14.72 50.13 -23.90
N ASN A 19 13.62 50.27 -23.17
CA ASN A 19 13.46 51.47 -22.34
C ASN A 19 12.38 51.35 -21.26
N SER A 20 12.52 52.20 -20.24
CA SER A 20 11.63 52.38 -19.09
C SER A 20 11.20 53.88 -19.01
N PRO A 21 10.88 54.48 -17.84
CA PRO A 21 9.58 54.42 -17.16
C PRO A 21 8.98 55.82 -16.82
N GLN A 22 7.80 55.87 -16.17
CA GLN A 22 7.36 56.84 -15.12
C GLN A 22 5.98 56.37 -14.57
N GLN A 23 5.63 56.41 -13.27
CA GLN A 23 5.35 57.55 -12.36
C GLN A 23 4.15 58.44 -12.82
N VAL A 24 3.29 59.00 -11.97
CA VAL A 24 3.50 59.64 -10.63
C VAL A 24 2.41 59.22 -9.57
N ASP A 25 2.34 59.92 -8.43
CA ASP A 25 1.75 59.58 -7.11
C ASP A 25 0.66 60.59 -6.62
N PHE A 26 0.14 60.41 -5.38
CA PHE A 26 -0.54 61.35 -4.44
C PHE A 26 -2.06 61.24 -4.09
N ARG A 27 -2.33 60.47 -3.02
CA ARG A 27 -2.99 60.87 -1.73
C ARG A 27 -4.27 61.77 -1.66
N SER A 28 -5.26 61.24 -0.91
CA SER A 28 -5.88 61.79 0.34
C SER A 28 -7.34 62.37 0.42
N VAL A 29 -7.85 62.44 1.67
CA VAL A 29 -8.98 63.24 2.25
C VAL A 29 -10.35 62.57 2.58
N LEU A 30 -10.53 62.28 3.89
CA LEU A 30 -11.70 62.45 4.80
C LEU A 30 -13.19 62.44 4.32
N GLY A 31 -13.94 61.38 4.67
CA GLY A 31 -14.76 61.32 5.92
C GLY A 31 -16.25 61.80 5.96
N LYS A 32 -16.98 61.28 6.98
CA LYS A 32 -18.36 61.62 7.47
C LYS A 32 -19.57 61.14 6.63
N LYS A 33 -20.78 60.90 7.20
CA LYS A 33 -21.21 60.38 8.53
C LYS A 33 -22.72 60.00 8.48
N GLY A 34 -23.18 59.04 9.30
CA GLY A 34 -24.61 58.68 9.50
C GLY A 34 -24.96 58.34 10.96
N ALA A 35 -26.25 58.11 11.28
CA ALA A 35 -26.78 57.78 12.62
C ALA A 35 -28.25 57.30 12.61
N ALA A 36 -28.80 57.00 13.80
CA ALA A 36 -30.20 56.69 14.19
C ALA A 36 -30.73 55.25 13.90
N GLY A 37 -31.27 54.50 14.88
CA GLY A 37 -31.43 54.73 16.34
C GLY A 37 -31.61 53.40 17.12
N SER A 38 -31.18 53.29 18.40
CA SER A 38 -31.98 53.45 19.65
C SER A 38 -33.14 52.43 19.81
N ASN A 39 -33.28 51.58 20.83
CA ASN A 39 -32.80 51.48 22.24
C ASN A 39 -32.55 49.98 22.63
N GLY A 40 -32.10 49.55 23.83
CA GLY A 40 -31.54 50.24 25.00
C GLY A 40 -31.89 49.62 26.37
N ASN A 41 -30.87 49.07 27.07
CA ASN A 41 -30.71 48.87 28.55
C ASN A 41 -30.81 47.44 29.18
N LYS A 42 -30.21 47.35 30.40
CA LYS A 42 -29.82 46.23 31.31
C LYS A 42 -30.91 45.91 32.39
N PRO A 43 -30.74 44.99 33.40
CA PRO A 43 -29.53 44.40 34.01
C PRO A 43 -29.60 42.88 34.35
N ALA A 44 -28.77 42.41 35.30
CA ALA A 44 -28.53 41.01 35.69
C ALA A 44 -28.70 40.80 37.20
N GLU A 45 -28.77 39.54 37.68
CA GLU A 45 -28.35 39.14 39.04
C GLU A 45 -28.19 37.61 39.21
N THR A 46 -27.53 37.19 40.31
CA THR A 46 -27.36 35.80 40.80
C THR A 46 -27.62 35.79 42.32
N PRO A 47 -27.65 34.66 43.07
CA PRO A 47 -27.51 33.24 42.72
C PRO A 47 -28.75 32.42 43.20
N PRO A 48 -28.63 31.12 43.56
CA PRO A 48 -28.22 30.81 44.95
C PRO A 48 -27.19 29.67 45.08
N LYS A 49 -26.54 29.60 46.25
CA LYS A 49 -25.83 28.39 46.73
C LYS A 49 -26.72 27.65 47.72
N ASN A 50 -26.53 26.34 47.85
CA ASN A 50 -26.65 25.67 49.15
C ASN A 50 -25.75 24.43 49.20
N ALA A 51 -25.32 24.06 50.40
CA ALA A 51 -24.46 22.90 50.68
C ALA A 51 -25.06 22.06 51.80
N GLY A 52 -24.65 20.79 51.92
CA GLY A 52 -25.07 19.92 53.02
C GLY A 52 -24.41 18.54 52.97
N ASP A 53 -23.56 18.26 53.97
CA ASP A 53 -23.08 16.91 54.28
C ASP A 53 -24.24 15.94 54.61
N PHE A 54 -23.98 14.64 54.60
CA PHE A 54 -24.04 13.86 55.86
C PHE A 54 -23.25 12.54 55.79
N ARG A 55 -22.90 12.01 56.97
CA ARG A 55 -22.01 10.85 57.15
C ARG A 55 -22.75 9.51 57.33
N SER A 56 -22.12 8.45 56.82
CA SER A 56 -21.87 7.15 57.50
C SER A 56 -23.01 6.26 58.07
N VAL A 57 -23.05 5.02 57.56
CA VAL A 57 -22.92 3.73 58.33
C VAL A 57 -24.15 3.11 59.07
N LEU A 58 -24.38 1.81 58.77
CA LEU A 58 -25.18 0.77 59.51
C LEU A 58 -26.73 0.96 59.56
N ALA A 59 -27.59 -0.09 59.61
CA ALA A 59 -27.36 -1.50 59.97
C ALA A 59 -28.41 -2.55 59.46
N ASN A 60 -27.95 -3.81 59.30
CA ASN A 60 -28.60 -5.08 59.71
C ASN A 60 -30.01 -5.53 59.24
N LYS A 61 -30.05 -6.72 58.59
CA LYS A 61 -30.39 -8.05 59.19
C LYS A 61 -30.08 -9.20 58.19
N LYS A 62 -29.31 -10.25 58.57
CA LYS A 62 -29.73 -11.62 59.00
C LYS A 62 -30.61 -12.37 57.98
N LYS A 63 -30.44 -13.66 57.63
CA LYS A 63 -29.51 -14.80 57.98
C LYS A 63 -29.74 -15.94 56.91
N THR A 64 -29.11 -17.13 56.80
CA THR A 64 -28.23 -18.00 57.63
C THR A 64 -27.39 -18.98 56.76
N THR A 65 -26.42 -19.69 57.37
CA THR A 65 -25.73 -20.93 56.94
C THR A 65 -26.11 -22.11 57.89
N PRO A 66 -25.69 -23.42 57.83
CA PRO A 66 -24.34 -24.06 57.67
C PRO A 66 -24.27 -25.19 56.59
N ALA A 67 -23.12 -25.69 56.07
CA ALA A 67 -21.97 -26.48 56.59
C ALA A 67 -22.31 -27.98 56.96
N ALA A 68 -21.45 -29.02 56.79
CA ALA A 68 -20.00 -29.09 56.50
C ALA A 68 -19.54 -30.42 55.78
N THR A 69 -18.21 -30.64 55.68
CA THR A 69 -17.36 -31.73 55.10
C THR A 69 -17.44 -33.10 55.87
N PRO A 70 -16.75 -34.25 55.55
CA PRO A 70 -15.42 -34.40 54.87
C PRO A 70 -15.00 -35.75 54.13
N GLU A 71 -13.75 -35.80 53.59
CA GLU A 71 -12.80 -36.95 53.40
C GLU A 71 -13.17 -38.18 52.48
N LYS A 72 -12.28 -39.04 51.91
CA LYS A 72 -10.79 -39.15 51.75
C LYS A 72 -10.36 -40.17 50.64
N ASN A 73 -9.10 -40.10 50.19
CA ASN A 73 -8.24 -41.14 49.56
C ASN A 73 -8.70 -41.76 48.21
N GLY A 74 -7.82 -42.32 47.34
CA GLY A 74 -6.35 -42.40 47.27
C GLY A 74 -5.94 -42.89 45.84
N GLU A 75 -4.88 -42.39 45.21
CA GLU A 75 -3.44 -42.69 45.40
C GLU A 75 -2.90 -43.81 44.45
N LYS A 76 -1.76 -43.55 43.80
CA LYS A 76 -0.83 -44.45 43.06
C LYS A 76 -1.04 -44.77 41.56
N VAL A 77 0.00 -45.03 40.73
CA VAL A 77 1.37 -44.44 40.58
C VAL A 77 2.15 -45.09 39.40
N ASN A 78 3.05 -44.31 38.76
CA ASN A 78 4.21 -44.69 37.90
C ASN A 78 4.06 -45.26 36.46
N ASN A 79 4.80 -44.56 35.57
CA ASN A 79 5.77 -45.05 34.55
C ASN A 79 5.25 -45.73 33.26
N CYS A 80 5.61 -45.20 32.07
CA CYS A 80 6.81 -45.50 31.26
C CYS A 80 6.89 -46.98 30.84
N VAL A 81 7.01 -47.34 29.56
CA VAL A 81 8.16 -47.16 28.64
C VAL A 81 7.61 -47.41 27.22
N ASP A 82 7.63 -46.44 26.28
CA ASP A 82 8.68 -46.16 25.27
C ASP A 82 8.54 -46.97 23.95
N GLY A 83 8.98 -46.39 22.83
CA GLY A 83 9.33 -47.07 21.59
C GLY A 83 8.21 -47.42 20.58
N GLY A 84 8.53 -47.22 19.28
CA GLY A 84 8.15 -48.18 18.24
C GLY A 84 7.18 -47.75 17.14
N ILE A 85 7.65 -46.96 16.17
CA ILE A 85 7.04 -46.93 14.82
C ILE A 85 7.49 -48.17 14.04
N HIS A 86 6.57 -48.95 13.48
CA HIS A 86 6.75 -49.51 12.13
C HIS A 86 5.46 -50.06 11.51
N ASP A 87 5.48 -50.11 10.19
CA ASP A 87 4.45 -50.61 9.28
C ASP A 87 4.23 -52.13 9.39
N GLN A 88 3.02 -52.58 9.02
CA GLN A 88 2.92 -53.45 7.84
C GLN A 88 1.51 -53.51 7.24
N LYS A 89 1.42 -54.07 6.03
CA LYS A 89 0.21 -54.12 5.19
C LYS A 89 -0.55 -55.44 5.34
N SER A 90 -1.74 -55.43 4.74
CA SER A 90 -2.39 -56.50 3.96
C SER A 90 -3.36 -57.45 4.68
N GLU A 91 -4.49 -57.65 3.99
CA GLU A 91 -5.45 -58.77 4.03
C GLU A 91 -6.16 -59.10 5.37
N GLY A 92 -7.46 -59.43 5.39
CA GLY A 92 -8.46 -59.42 4.33
C GLY A 92 -9.73 -60.17 4.78
N GLY A 93 -10.90 -59.51 4.78
CA GLY A 93 -12.15 -60.10 5.30
C GLY A 93 -13.39 -59.59 4.58
N LYS A 94 -14.26 -60.50 4.14
CA LYS A 94 -15.54 -60.22 3.46
C LYS A 94 -16.73 -60.33 4.41
N GLY A 95 -17.78 -59.55 4.13
CA GLY A 95 -19.18 -59.94 4.41
C GLY A 95 -20.00 -58.90 5.16
N GLY A 96 -21.00 -58.32 4.50
CA GLY A 96 -21.93 -57.37 5.12
C GLY A 96 -22.61 -56.44 4.12
N GLU A 97 -23.45 -56.97 3.23
CA GLU A 97 -24.24 -56.12 2.32
C GLU A 97 -25.43 -55.49 3.05
N GLY A 98 -25.56 -54.16 2.94
CA GLY A 98 -26.71 -53.37 3.36
C GLY A 98 -26.91 -52.24 2.35
N GLY A 99 -27.82 -52.43 1.40
CA GLY A 99 -27.90 -51.58 0.20
C GLY A 99 -28.48 -50.19 0.43
N GLY A 100 -27.65 -49.16 0.28
CA GLY A 100 -28.06 -47.80 -0.07
C GLY A 100 -27.53 -47.46 -1.48
N GLY A 101 -28.33 -46.79 -2.31
CA GLY A 101 -27.97 -46.52 -3.71
C GLY A 101 -26.88 -45.46 -3.86
N GLY A 102 -25.63 -45.87 -3.97
CA GLY A 102 -24.50 -44.99 -4.30
C GLY A 102 -24.35 -44.80 -5.82
N GLY A 103 -24.10 -43.56 -6.25
CA GLY A 103 -23.67 -43.28 -7.63
C GLY A 103 -22.26 -43.82 -7.86
N GLY A 104 -22.10 -44.73 -8.83
CA GLY A 104 -20.80 -45.31 -9.15
C GLY A 104 -19.92 -44.32 -9.91
N GLY A 105 -19.00 -43.64 -9.22
CA GLY A 105 -17.98 -42.81 -9.85
C GLY A 105 -17.08 -43.62 -10.78
N THR A 106 -16.72 -43.06 -11.93
CA THR A 106 -15.75 -43.67 -12.84
C THR A 106 -14.32 -43.38 -12.39
N ALA A 107 -13.43 -44.37 -12.46
CA ALA A 107 -12.00 -44.14 -12.27
C ALA A 107 -11.47 -43.12 -13.30
N PRO A 108 -10.49 -42.27 -12.93
CA PRO A 108 -9.94 -41.26 -13.83
C PRO A 108 -9.22 -41.91 -15.03
N GLU A 109 -9.41 -41.34 -16.22
CA GLU A 109 -8.66 -41.69 -17.42
C GLU A 109 -8.23 -40.41 -18.16
N PHE A 110 -6.97 -40.35 -18.58
CA PHE A 110 -6.43 -39.26 -19.40
C PHE A 110 -6.74 -39.48 -20.89
N VAL A 111 -7.71 -38.72 -21.40
CA VAL A 111 -8.09 -38.69 -22.83
C VAL A 111 -7.11 -37.88 -23.67
N GLU A 112 -6.49 -36.86 -23.09
CA GLU A 112 -5.30 -36.20 -23.64
C GLU A 112 -4.16 -36.37 -22.64
N LYS A 113 -3.04 -36.95 -23.07
CA LYS A 113 -1.88 -37.23 -22.23
C LYS A 113 -0.79 -36.19 -22.47
N LEU A 114 0.06 -36.01 -21.47
CA LEU A 114 1.27 -35.21 -21.54
C LEU A 114 2.14 -35.62 -22.75
N LYS A 115 2.89 -34.65 -23.28
CA LYS A 115 3.80 -34.77 -24.42
C LYS A 115 5.14 -34.16 -24.03
N ASP A 116 6.22 -34.65 -24.60
CA ASP A 116 7.55 -34.14 -24.32
C ASP A 116 7.71 -32.70 -24.85
N VAL A 117 8.42 -31.85 -24.10
CA VAL A 117 8.60 -30.42 -24.39
C VAL A 117 10.07 -30.04 -24.28
N THR A 118 10.56 -29.26 -25.24
CA THR A 118 11.82 -28.52 -25.11
C THR A 118 11.47 -27.04 -25.03
N VAL A 119 12.07 -26.34 -24.06
CA VAL A 119 11.91 -24.91 -23.78
C VAL A 119 13.28 -24.27 -23.65
N LEU A 120 13.43 -22.98 -23.96
CA LEU A 120 14.71 -22.28 -23.73
C LEU A 120 14.78 -21.75 -22.29
N ASP A 121 15.99 -21.67 -21.73
CA ASP A 121 16.19 -21.07 -20.40
C ASP A 121 15.54 -19.67 -20.31
N GLY A 122 14.81 -19.45 -19.22
CA GLY A 122 14.05 -18.24 -18.94
C GLY A 122 12.67 -18.12 -19.63
N GLN A 123 12.26 -19.06 -20.49
CA GLN A 123 10.93 -19.05 -21.13
C GLN A 123 9.86 -19.78 -20.32
N ARG A 124 8.58 -19.39 -20.50
CA ARG A 124 7.44 -20.01 -19.81
C ARG A 124 7.16 -21.43 -20.32
N LEU A 125 7.38 -22.43 -19.48
CA LEU A 125 6.98 -23.81 -19.71
C LEU A 125 5.50 -24.02 -19.36
N ARG A 126 4.77 -24.79 -20.17
CA ARG A 126 3.38 -25.16 -19.88
C ARG A 126 3.07 -26.59 -20.30
N LEU A 127 2.67 -27.40 -19.33
CA LEU A 127 2.30 -28.80 -19.47
C LEU A 127 0.78 -28.95 -19.29
N GLU A 128 0.12 -29.69 -20.19
CA GLU A 128 -1.34 -29.90 -20.17
C GLU A 128 -1.71 -31.35 -20.46
N CYS A 129 -2.68 -31.87 -19.71
CA CYS A 129 -3.35 -33.14 -19.98
C CYS A 129 -4.83 -33.05 -19.57
N ARG A 130 -5.69 -33.91 -20.14
CA ARG A 130 -7.14 -33.84 -19.98
C ARG A 130 -7.71 -35.16 -19.50
N LEU A 131 -8.58 -35.09 -18.50
CA LEU A 131 -9.37 -36.20 -17.98
C LEU A 131 -10.68 -36.37 -18.76
N ALA A 132 -11.19 -37.60 -18.81
CA ALA A 132 -12.54 -37.87 -19.31
C ALA A 132 -13.58 -37.08 -18.50
N SER A 133 -14.51 -36.40 -19.16
CA SER A 133 -15.46 -35.47 -18.51
C SER A 133 -16.35 -36.10 -17.42
N ALA A 134 -16.55 -37.43 -17.45
CA ALA A 134 -17.30 -38.16 -16.42
C ALA A 134 -16.53 -38.34 -15.09
N ALA A 135 -15.20 -38.20 -15.10
CA ALA A 135 -14.35 -38.34 -13.93
C ALA A 135 -13.91 -36.98 -13.32
N ALA A 136 -14.17 -35.87 -13.99
CA ALA A 136 -13.56 -34.57 -13.65
C ALA A 136 -14.08 -33.92 -12.34
N ALA A 137 -15.22 -34.35 -11.80
CA ALA A 137 -15.88 -33.68 -10.66
C ALA A 137 -15.21 -33.96 -9.30
N ASP A 138 -14.79 -35.21 -9.05
CA ASP A 138 -14.35 -35.70 -7.73
C ASP A 138 -12.89 -36.22 -7.74
N VAL A 139 -12.02 -35.65 -8.59
CA VAL A 139 -10.64 -36.13 -8.80
C VAL A 139 -9.60 -35.19 -8.21
N THR A 140 -8.77 -35.74 -7.33
CA THR A 140 -7.54 -35.09 -6.84
C THR A 140 -6.45 -35.25 -7.89
N VAL A 141 -5.78 -34.15 -8.23
CA VAL A 141 -4.66 -34.11 -9.18
C VAL A 141 -3.38 -33.74 -8.47
N THR A 142 -2.30 -34.47 -8.74
CA THR A 142 -0.97 -34.26 -8.16
C THR A 142 0.10 -34.33 -9.24
N TRP A 143 1.14 -33.50 -9.11
CA TRP A 143 2.25 -33.43 -10.06
C TRP A 143 3.57 -33.80 -9.37
N THR A 144 4.46 -34.49 -10.09
CA THR A 144 5.82 -34.78 -9.63
C THR A 144 6.86 -34.52 -10.72
N LEU A 145 8.01 -33.95 -10.36
CA LEU A 145 9.24 -33.89 -11.16
C LEU A 145 10.22 -34.91 -10.57
N ASP A 146 10.67 -35.88 -11.37
CA ASP A 146 11.58 -36.97 -10.96
C ASP A 146 11.15 -37.68 -9.66
N GLY A 147 9.83 -37.83 -9.47
CA GLY A 147 9.22 -38.46 -8.30
C GLY A 147 9.10 -37.58 -7.05
N LYS A 148 9.61 -36.33 -7.07
CA LYS A 148 9.36 -35.32 -6.02
C LYS A 148 8.07 -34.56 -6.30
N THR A 149 7.22 -34.36 -5.31
CA THR A 149 5.96 -33.61 -5.47
C THR A 149 6.20 -32.14 -5.80
N VAL A 150 5.66 -31.67 -6.91
CA VAL A 150 5.62 -30.25 -7.27
C VAL A 150 4.48 -29.58 -6.51
N LYS A 151 4.75 -28.45 -5.87
CA LYS A 151 3.77 -27.62 -5.16
C LYS A 151 3.52 -26.31 -5.93
N PRO A 152 2.35 -25.67 -5.78
CA PRO A 152 2.13 -24.31 -6.30
C PRO A 152 3.12 -23.31 -5.68
N SER A 153 3.52 -22.30 -6.46
CA SER A 153 4.33 -21.16 -6.01
C SER A 153 4.10 -19.95 -6.92
N LYS A 154 4.68 -18.79 -6.60
CA LYS A 154 4.66 -17.60 -7.47
C LYS A 154 5.25 -17.82 -8.87
N PHE A 155 6.03 -18.89 -9.06
CA PHE A 155 6.58 -19.27 -10.37
C PHE A 155 5.91 -20.52 -10.96
N ILE A 156 5.23 -21.34 -10.15
CA ILE A 156 4.62 -22.62 -10.58
C ILE A 156 3.12 -22.60 -10.30
N ILE A 157 2.32 -22.44 -11.36
CA ILE A 157 0.86 -22.45 -11.29
C ILE A 157 0.35 -23.85 -11.62
N LEU A 158 -0.40 -24.46 -10.71
CA LEU A 158 -1.12 -25.72 -10.92
C LEU A 158 -2.63 -25.43 -11.01
N ALA A 159 -3.30 -25.94 -12.04
CA ALA A 159 -4.74 -25.79 -12.23
C ALA A 159 -5.41 -27.10 -12.65
N ASN A 160 -6.65 -27.31 -12.22
CA ASN A 160 -7.50 -28.44 -12.57
C ASN A 160 -8.96 -27.98 -12.70
N GLU A 161 -9.33 -27.50 -13.89
CA GLU A 161 -10.66 -26.92 -14.16
C GLU A 161 -11.32 -27.64 -15.35
N GLY A 162 -12.58 -28.04 -15.19
CA GLY A 162 -13.32 -28.73 -16.26
C GLY A 162 -12.66 -30.00 -16.80
N GLY A 163 -11.82 -30.65 -15.99
CA GLY A 163 -11.01 -31.81 -16.38
C GLY A 163 -9.75 -31.49 -17.20
N LEU A 164 -9.38 -30.21 -17.35
CA LEU A 164 -8.06 -29.80 -17.86
C LEU A 164 -7.08 -29.64 -16.69
N CYS A 165 -6.13 -30.57 -16.61
CA CYS A 165 -5.02 -30.51 -15.68
C CYS A 165 -3.86 -29.76 -16.34
N SER A 166 -3.35 -28.70 -15.70
CA SER A 166 -2.18 -27.99 -16.20
C SER A 166 -1.18 -27.59 -15.12
N LEU A 167 0.09 -27.53 -15.52
CA LEU A 167 1.23 -27.03 -14.75
C LEU A 167 1.93 -25.99 -15.63
N THR A 168 2.11 -24.77 -15.12
CA THR A 168 2.80 -23.68 -15.83
C THR A 168 3.95 -23.19 -14.97
N ILE A 169 5.18 -23.17 -15.50
CA ILE A 169 6.35 -22.56 -14.85
C ILE A 169 6.66 -21.27 -15.60
N ASP A 170 6.66 -20.14 -14.88
CA ASP A 170 6.72 -18.81 -15.50
C ASP A 170 8.02 -18.56 -16.27
N LYS A 171 9.14 -19.09 -15.75
CA LYS A 171 10.46 -19.11 -16.37
C LYS A 171 11.09 -20.46 -16.04
N ALA A 172 11.21 -21.34 -17.03
CA ALA A 172 11.89 -22.61 -16.86
C ALA A 172 13.40 -22.38 -16.78
N LEU A 173 14.03 -22.92 -15.74
CA LEU A 173 15.47 -22.91 -15.53
C LEU A 173 16.04 -24.32 -15.77
N PRO A 174 17.37 -24.51 -15.90
CA PRO A 174 17.96 -25.86 -16.02
C PRO A 174 17.68 -26.81 -14.84
N GLU A 175 17.14 -26.31 -13.72
CA GLU A 175 16.65 -27.13 -12.59
C GLU A 175 15.19 -27.60 -12.73
N ASP A 176 14.45 -27.10 -13.73
CA ASP A 176 13.14 -27.59 -14.16
C ASP A 176 13.23 -28.67 -15.27
N GLU A 177 14.43 -29.09 -15.68
CA GLU A 177 14.61 -30.25 -16.56
C GLU A 177 14.29 -31.57 -15.84
N GLY A 178 13.63 -32.50 -16.53
CA GLY A 178 13.41 -33.87 -16.03
C GLY A 178 12.05 -34.48 -16.41
N GLN A 179 11.70 -35.59 -15.74
CA GLN A 179 10.45 -36.30 -15.98
C GLN A 179 9.30 -35.75 -15.13
N TYR A 180 8.40 -35.02 -15.78
CA TYR A 180 7.14 -34.62 -15.17
C TYR A 180 6.10 -35.74 -15.29
N LYS A 181 5.34 -35.93 -14.21
CA LYS A 181 4.19 -36.83 -14.14
C LYS A 181 3.00 -36.11 -13.52
N CYS A 182 1.83 -36.30 -14.14
CA CYS A 182 0.53 -35.94 -13.57
C CYS A 182 -0.20 -37.22 -13.15
N ARG A 183 -0.60 -37.31 -11.88
CA ARG A 183 -1.41 -38.37 -11.28
C ARG A 183 -2.79 -37.84 -10.92
N ALA A 184 -3.82 -38.55 -11.34
CA ALA A 184 -5.23 -38.28 -11.04
C ALA A 184 -5.82 -39.45 -10.24
N GLU A 185 -6.58 -39.17 -9.19
CA GLU A 185 -7.08 -40.18 -8.26
C GLU A 185 -8.44 -39.81 -7.64
N ASN A 186 -9.33 -40.80 -7.53
CA ASN A 186 -10.60 -40.70 -6.81
C ASN A 186 -10.93 -42.04 -6.11
N SER A 187 -12.11 -42.13 -5.49
CA SER A 187 -12.58 -43.34 -4.78
C SER A 187 -12.73 -44.59 -5.65
N ALA A 188 -12.78 -44.46 -6.98
CA ALA A 188 -12.92 -45.57 -7.92
C ALA A 188 -11.59 -46.02 -8.54
N GLY A 189 -10.52 -45.22 -8.48
CA GLY A 189 -9.20 -45.61 -8.96
C GLY A 189 -8.23 -44.44 -9.19
N ARG A 190 -7.11 -44.76 -9.84
CA ARG A 190 -6.04 -43.79 -10.17
C ARG A 190 -5.52 -44.00 -11.59
N ALA A 191 -5.06 -42.92 -12.20
CA ALA A 191 -4.34 -42.93 -13.47
C ALA A 191 -3.14 -41.98 -13.42
N GLU A 192 -2.14 -42.25 -14.25
CA GLU A 192 -0.92 -41.45 -14.38
C GLU A 192 -0.59 -41.23 -15.86
N CYS A 193 -0.06 -40.05 -16.20
CA CYS A 193 0.64 -39.81 -17.47
C CYS A 193 1.91 -39.00 -17.21
N SER A 194 2.86 -39.02 -18.14
CA SER A 194 4.20 -38.43 -17.94
C SER A 194 4.80 -37.96 -19.25
N CYS A 195 5.73 -37.00 -19.17
CA CYS A 195 6.52 -36.48 -20.27
C CYS A 195 7.93 -36.11 -19.80
N MET A 196 8.85 -35.95 -20.75
CA MET A 196 10.14 -35.32 -20.54
C MET A 196 10.05 -33.83 -20.80
N VAL A 197 10.66 -33.02 -19.94
CA VAL A 197 10.98 -31.62 -20.21
C VAL A 197 12.49 -31.51 -20.37
N LEU A 198 12.94 -30.76 -21.37
CA LEU A 198 14.33 -30.38 -21.57
C LEU A 198 14.44 -28.85 -21.62
N VAL A 199 15.49 -28.29 -21.00
CA VAL A 199 15.73 -26.84 -20.97
C VAL A 199 17.05 -26.55 -21.69
N ASP A 200 16.95 -25.92 -22.86
CA ASP A 200 18.06 -25.72 -23.82
C ASP A 200 18.60 -24.27 -23.76
N ASP A 201 19.90 -24.11 -24.00
CA ASP A 201 20.59 -22.83 -23.84
C ASP A 201 20.19 -21.82 -24.94
N PRO A 202 19.88 -20.55 -24.61
CA PRO A 202 19.67 -19.51 -25.62
C PRO A 202 20.99 -19.25 -26.38
N PRO A 203 20.98 -19.27 -27.73
CA PRO A 203 22.22 -19.31 -28.52
C PRO A 203 23.05 -18.02 -28.42
N GLU A 204 24.26 -18.13 -27.86
CA GLU A 204 25.25 -17.04 -27.84
C GLU A 204 25.60 -16.56 -29.26
N ASN A 205 25.60 -15.24 -29.45
CA ASN A 205 25.86 -14.61 -30.74
C ASN A 205 27.22 -13.90 -30.72
N SER A 206 28.16 -14.32 -31.59
CA SER A 206 29.52 -13.76 -31.66
C SER A 206 29.84 -13.15 -33.05
N PRO A 207 30.74 -12.13 -33.13
CA PRO A 207 30.72 -11.18 -34.26
C PRO A 207 31.73 -11.43 -35.40
N THR A 208 31.59 -10.61 -36.46
CA THR A 208 32.56 -10.27 -37.55
C THR A 208 32.44 -10.90 -38.95
N ASP A 209 31.62 -10.26 -39.79
CA ASP A 209 32.04 -9.57 -41.04
C ASP A 209 33.06 -10.25 -42.02
N LYS A 210 32.56 -10.82 -43.14
CA LYS A 210 32.90 -10.39 -44.55
C LYS A 210 32.38 -11.28 -45.71
N LYS A 211 31.93 -10.59 -46.78
CA LYS A 211 32.04 -10.91 -48.25
C LYS A 211 31.29 -12.10 -48.92
N SER A 212 30.36 -11.70 -49.82
CA SER A 212 30.06 -12.29 -51.16
C SER A 212 29.35 -13.67 -51.22
N LYS A 213 28.49 -13.99 -52.20
CA LYS A 213 28.40 -13.58 -53.63
C LYS A 213 26.94 -13.43 -54.15
N LYS A 214 26.80 -12.95 -55.39
CA LYS A 214 25.56 -12.88 -56.19
C LYS A 214 24.90 -14.25 -56.45
N ALA A 215 23.57 -14.24 -56.55
CA ALA A 215 22.80 -14.94 -57.60
C ALA A 215 21.67 -13.99 -58.07
N ALA A 216 21.02 -14.29 -59.20
CA ALA A 216 20.01 -13.44 -59.85
C ALA A 216 18.64 -14.15 -59.92
N PRO A 217 17.51 -13.45 -60.12
CA PRO A 217 16.18 -14.05 -60.08
C PRO A 217 15.82 -14.75 -61.41
N THR A 218 14.99 -15.78 -61.32
CA THR A 218 14.27 -16.37 -62.46
C THR A 218 12.79 -16.46 -62.13
N SER A 219 11.98 -15.73 -62.89
CA SER A 219 10.53 -15.89 -62.94
C SER A 219 10.16 -17.12 -63.76
N GLU A 220 9.14 -17.87 -63.35
CA GLU A 220 8.39 -18.71 -64.28
C GLU A 220 6.92 -18.80 -63.84
N SER A 221 6.01 -18.80 -64.80
CA SER A 221 4.57 -18.70 -64.57
C SER A 221 3.82 -19.70 -65.46
N GLU A 222 3.30 -20.77 -64.88
CA GLU A 222 2.47 -21.74 -65.58
C GLU A 222 1.08 -21.91 -64.94
N ALA A 223 0.16 -22.52 -65.68
CA ALA A 223 -1.26 -22.16 -65.60
C ALA A 223 -2.18 -23.19 -64.92
N ARG A 224 -3.02 -22.65 -64.02
CA ARG A 224 -4.43 -23.02 -63.75
C ARG A 224 -4.94 -24.36 -64.31
N ILE A 225 -4.99 -25.39 -63.46
CA ILE A 225 -5.98 -26.47 -63.58
C ILE A 225 -7.00 -26.32 -62.45
N LYS A 226 -8.29 -26.19 -62.79
CA LYS A 226 -9.38 -26.21 -61.81
C LYS A 226 -9.68 -27.65 -61.38
N LYS A 227 -9.72 -27.92 -60.08
CA LYS A 227 -10.48 -29.04 -59.49
C LYS A 227 -11.65 -28.48 -58.65
N PRO A 228 -12.73 -29.25 -58.43
CA PRO A 228 -13.89 -28.77 -57.68
C PRO A 228 -13.51 -28.50 -56.22
N THR A 229 -14.10 -27.44 -55.64
CA THR A 229 -14.06 -27.19 -54.20
C THR A 229 -14.77 -28.33 -53.46
N PRO A 230 -14.14 -28.96 -52.44
CA PRO A 230 -14.91 -29.49 -51.33
C PRO A 230 -15.75 -28.35 -50.76
N LYS A 231 -17.00 -28.59 -50.37
CA LYS A 231 -17.75 -27.58 -49.62
C LYS A 231 -17.03 -27.40 -48.28
N THR A 232 -16.35 -26.26 -48.10
CA THR A 232 -15.83 -25.88 -46.79
C THR A 232 -17.00 -25.87 -45.80
N PRO A 233 -16.92 -26.54 -44.64
CA PRO A 233 -17.90 -26.29 -43.59
C PRO A 233 -17.90 -24.78 -43.27
N PRO A 234 -19.04 -24.20 -42.83
CA PRO A 234 -19.06 -22.80 -42.43
C PRO A 234 -17.95 -22.57 -41.39
N LYS A 235 -17.13 -21.53 -41.58
CA LYS A 235 -16.13 -21.13 -40.58
C LYS A 235 -16.88 -20.96 -39.26
N GLN A 236 -16.51 -21.74 -38.25
CA GLN A 236 -17.17 -21.64 -36.94
C GLN A 236 -17.07 -20.21 -36.44
N ALA A 237 -18.18 -19.69 -35.93
CA ALA A 237 -18.21 -18.44 -35.21
C ALA A 237 -17.33 -18.59 -33.97
N LEU A 238 -16.18 -17.92 -33.97
CA LEU A 238 -15.20 -17.96 -32.89
C LEU A 238 -14.99 -16.53 -32.38
N PRO A 239 -15.00 -16.30 -31.04
CA PRO A 239 -14.55 -15.04 -30.48
C PRO A 239 -13.09 -14.78 -30.85
N PRO A 240 -12.59 -13.54 -30.68
CA PRO A 240 -11.18 -13.26 -30.89
C PRO A 240 -10.32 -14.09 -29.91
N GLN A 241 -9.15 -14.52 -30.35
CA GLN A 241 -8.14 -15.17 -29.53
C GLN A 241 -6.80 -14.49 -29.76
N ILE A 242 -6.10 -14.16 -28.68
CA ILE A 242 -4.73 -13.62 -28.74
C ILE A 242 -3.76 -14.80 -28.87
N LEU A 243 -2.93 -14.77 -29.90
CA LEU A 243 -1.93 -15.80 -30.25
C LEU A 243 -0.51 -15.37 -29.88
N GLN A 244 -0.23 -14.07 -29.95
CA GLN A 244 0.92 -13.45 -29.32
C GLN A 244 0.42 -12.27 -28.49
N PHE A 245 0.55 -12.40 -27.18
CA PHE A 245 0.29 -11.30 -26.25
C PHE A 245 1.40 -10.25 -26.42
N PRO A 246 1.08 -8.95 -26.30
CA PRO A 246 2.13 -7.97 -26.06
C PRO A 246 2.75 -8.19 -24.68
N GLU A 247 4.04 -7.92 -24.55
CA GLU A 247 4.83 -8.14 -23.33
C GLU A 247 5.27 -6.81 -22.70
N ASP A 248 5.61 -6.81 -21.40
CA ASP A 248 6.11 -5.63 -20.70
C ASP A 248 7.49 -5.23 -21.23
N MET A 249 7.69 -3.94 -21.52
CA MET A 249 8.85 -3.43 -22.26
C MET A 249 9.60 -2.34 -21.49
N LYS A 250 10.94 -2.42 -21.49
CA LYS A 250 11.84 -1.35 -21.06
C LYS A 250 12.70 -0.90 -22.24
N ILE A 251 12.61 0.38 -22.60
CA ILE A 251 13.25 0.97 -23.80
C ILE A 251 14.03 2.24 -23.38
N LEU A 252 15.21 2.49 -23.97
CA LEU A 252 15.97 3.70 -23.62
C LEU A 252 15.31 4.95 -24.21
N ALA A 253 15.40 6.07 -23.50
CA ALA A 253 14.91 7.36 -23.96
C ALA A 253 15.52 7.72 -25.33
N GLY A 254 14.66 8.10 -26.26
CA GLY A 254 15.00 8.33 -27.66
C GLY A 254 14.78 7.14 -28.60
N GLU A 255 14.83 5.89 -28.12
CA GLU A 255 14.73 4.69 -28.97
C GLU A 255 13.30 4.41 -29.48
N LYS A 256 13.18 3.75 -30.64
CA LYS A 256 11.89 3.40 -31.25
C LYS A 256 11.21 2.27 -30.45
N VAL A 257 9.91 2.42 -30.17
CA VAL A 257 9.09 1.37 -29.54
C VAL A 257 8.24 0.66 -30.60
N GLU A 258 8.23 -0.67 -30.61
CA GLU A 258 7.29 -1.48 -31.41
C GLU A 258 6.61 -2.52 -30.52
N ILE A 259 5.31 -2.33 -30.30
CA ILE A 259 4.42 -3.21 -29.54
C ILE A 259 3.62 -4.05 -30.54
N LEU A 260 3.63 -5.37 -30.40
CA LEU A 260 2.98 -6.30 -31.34
C LEU A 260 2.00 -7.23 -30.63
N CYS A 261 0.77 -7.30 -31.14
CA CYS A 261 -0.20 -8.33 -30.82
C CYS A 261 -0.52 -9.16 -32.07
N LYS A 262 -0.56 -10.49 -31.96
CA LYS A 262 -1.09 -11.39 -33.00
C LYS A 262 -2.36 -12.06 -32.51
N TYR A 263 -3.31 -12.28 -33.40
CA TYR A 263 -4.63 -12.79 -33.04
C TYR A 263 -5.28 -13.63 -34.15
N SER A 264 -6.35 -14.33 -33.79
CA SER A 264 -7.24 -15.06 -34.68
C SER A 264 -8.70 -14.93 -34.22
N GLY A 265 -9.64 -15.44 -35.03
CA GLY A 265 -11.07 -15.45 -34.76
C GLY A 265 -11.89 -15.37 -36.03
N ALA A 266 -13.22 -15.34 -35.92
CA ALA A 266 -14.09 -15.12 -37.07
C ALA A 266 -14.23 -13.61 -37.37
N PRO A 267 -13.96 -13.12 -38.60
CA PRO A 267 -14.00 -11.69 -38.92
C PRO A 267 -15.44 -11.16 -39.14
N PRO A 268 -15.65 -9.83 -39.08
CA PRO A 268 -14.66 -8.80 -38.79
C PRO A 268 -14.31 -8.74 -37.30
N ILE A 269 -13.00 -8.64 -37.01
CA ILE A 269 -12.49 -8.30 -35.68
C ILE A 269 -12.10 -6.82 -35.73
N THR A 270 -12.69 -6.01 -34.87
CA THR A 270 -12.22 -4.64 -34.59
C THR A 270 -11.07 -4.73 -33.59
N CYS A 271 -9.93 -4.13 -33.94
CA CYS A 271 -8.79 -3.97 -33.04
C CYS A 271 -8.69 -2.50 -32.61
N THR A 272 -8.60 -2.25 -31.30
CA THR A 272 -8.43 -0.91 -30.72
C THR A 272 -7.25 -0.93 -29.76
N TRP A 273 -6.29 -0.01 -29.91
CA TRP A 273 -5.27 0.23 -28.89
C TRP A 273 -5.70 1.36 -27.96
N LEU A 274 -5.46 1.18 -26.66
CA LEU A 274 -5.74 2.15 -25.62
C LEU A 274 -4.48 2.40 -24.78
N LYS A 275 -4.32 3.63 -24.29
CA LYS A 275 -3.39 3.99 -23.21
C LYS A 275 -4.22 4.47 -22.03
N PHE A 276 -3.99 3.92 -20.83
CA PHE A 276 -4.80 4.25 -19.63
C PHE A 276 -6.33 4.19 -19.87
N ARG A 277 -6.82 3.14 -20.54
CA ARG A 277 -8.23 2.95 -20.95
C ARG A 277 -8.82 4.03 -21.90
N LYS A 278 -8.02 4.95 -22.44
CA LYS A 278 -8.42 5.89 -23.50
C LYS A 278 -7.94 5.37 -24.86
N ALA A 279 -8.82 5.29 -25.85
CA ALA A 279 -8.45 4.86 -27.20
C ALA A 279 -7.43 5.82 -27.84
N ILE A 280 -6.38 5.26 -28.42
CA ILE A 280 -5.30 6.02 -29.07
C ILE A 280 -5.80 6.47 -30.44
N GLN A 281 -5.82 7.78 -30.67
CA GLN A 281 -6.25 8.36 -31.94
C GLN A 281 -5.08 8.39 -32.93
N GLU A 282 -5.28 7.82 -34.12
CA GLU A 282 -4.33 7.96 -35.23
C GLU A 282 -4.28 9.43 -35.65
N GLY A 283 -3.14 10.10 -35.43
CA GLY A 283 -2.98 11.52 -35.76
C GLY A 283 -1.95 12.31 -34.95
N SER A 284 -1.38 11.76 -33.87
CA SER A 284 -0.17 12.36 -33.28
C SER A 284 1.05 12.15 -34.19
N SER A 285 2.07 13.00 -34.06
CA SER A 285 3.21 13.05 -35.00
C SER A 285 4.26 11.93 -34.82
N ASP A 286 4.02 11.04 -33.86
CA ASP A 286 4.98 10.13 -33.24
C ASP A 286 4.45 8.68 -33.10
N VAL A 287 3.13 8.48 -33.06
CA VAL A 287 2.49 7.16 -32.92
C VAL A 287 1.82 6.74 -34.23
N SER A 288 2.00 5.47 -34.59
CA SER A 288 1.38 4.83 -35.74
C SER A 288 0.88 3.42 -35.39
N ILE A 289 -0.20 2.97 -36.03
CA ILE A 289 -0.81 1.66 -35.80
C ILE A 289 -0.93 0.95 -37.16
N GLU A 290 -0.44 -0.28 -37.24
CA GLU A 290 -0.53 -1.14 -38.42
C GLU A 290 -1.39 -2.37 -38.08
N THR A 291 -2.62 -2.43 -38.58
CA THR A 291 -3.61 -3.49 -38.26
C THR A 291 -3.94 -4.34 -39.48
N THR A 292 -3.98 -5.65 -39.29
CA THR A 292 -4.27 -6.67 -40.32
C THR A 292 -5.40 -7.62 -39.88
N ASP A 293 -5.68 -8.68 -40.65
CA ASP A 293 -6.63 -9.72 -40.28
C ASP A 293 -6.18 -10.64 -39.14
N SER A 294 -4.90 -10.58 -38.77
CA SER A 294 -4.23 -11.55 -37.88
C SER A 294 -3.19 -10.94 -36.93
N SER A 295 -2.96 -9.63 -36.99
CA SER A 295 -2.10 -8.90 -36.07
C SER A 295 -2.40 -7.40 -36.04
N SER A 296 -2.07 -6.74 -34.93
CA SER A 296 -1.94 -5.28 -34.88
C SER A 296 -0.64 -4.89 -34.18
N LYS A 297 0.04 -3.89 -34.71
CA LYS A 297 1.30 -3.37 -34.20
C LYS A 297 1.19 -1.87 -33.94
N LEU A 298 1.45 -1.45 -32.71
CA LEU A 298 1.60 -0.05 -32.34
C LEU A 298 3.10 0.32 -32.40
N THR A 299 3.42 1.46 -33.00
CA THR A 299 4.80 1.92 -33.20
C THR A 299 4.94 3.37 -32.77
N ILE A 300 5.90 3.64 -31.88
CA ILE A 300 6.27 4.98 -31.40
C ILE A 300 7.63 5.31 -31.98
N SER A 301 7.75 6.42 -32.72
CA SER A 301 8.98 6.74 -33.46
C SER A 301 10.19 7.06 -32.57
N SER A 302 9.95 7.54 -31.36
CA SER A 302 10.97 7.81 -30.34
C SER A 302 10.32 7.78 -28.96
N GLY A 303 10.79 6.91 -28.07
CA GLY A 303 10.31 6.76 -26.71
C GLY A 303 10.70 7.97 -25.86
N GLN A 304 9.69 8.62 -25.27
CA GLN A 304 9.83 9.76 -24.36
C GLN A 304 9.07 9.46 -23.07
N GLN A 305 9.33 10.14 -21.96
CA GLN A 305 8.76 9.77 -20.66
C GLN A 305 7.22 9.77 -20.66
N GLU A 306 6.60 10.69 -21.40
CA GLU A 306 5.15 10.78 -21.66
C GLU A 306 4.54 9.56 -22.38
N HIS A 307 5.37 8.66 -22.93
CA HIS A 307 4.95 7.39 -23.51
C HIS A 307 4.88 6.24 -22.49
N CYS A 308 5.37 6.42 -21.25
CA CYS A 308 5.25 5.40 -20.20
C CYS A 308 3.79 5.08 -19.84
N GLY A 309 3.54 3.86 -19.37
CA GLY A 309 2.28 3.45 -18.76
C GLY A 309 1.68 2.17 -19.32
N CYS A 310 0.44 1.88 -18.90
CA CYS A 310 -0.28 0.70 -19.33
C CYS A 310 -0.96 0.91 -20.70
N TYR A 311 -0.58 0.08 -21.67
CA TYR A 311 -1.23 -0.03 -22.98
C TYR A 311 -2.12 -1.28 -23.00
N THR A 312 -3.26 -1.20 -23.66
CA THR A 312 -4.20 -2.32 -23.82
C THR A 312 -4.57 -2.48 -25.29
N VAL A 313 -4.57 -3.71 -25.78
CA VAL A 313 -5.18 -4.06 -27.08
C VAL A 313 -6.54 -4.71 -26.81
N GLU A 314 -7.59 -4.18 -27.42
CA GLU A 314 -8.92 -4.75 -27.43
C GLU A 314 -9.25 -5.34 -28.79
N LEU A 315 -9.73 -6.59 -28.78
CA LEU A 315 -10.15 -7.33 -29.96
C LEU A 315 -11.62 -7.71 -29.78
N ARG A 316 -12.49 -7.23 -30.68
CA ARG A 316 -13.94 -7.43 -30.59
C ARG A 316 -14.51 -7.95 -31.90
N ASN A 317 -15.33 -8.99 -31.84
CA ASN A 317 -16.25 -9.35 -32.92
C ASN A 317 -17.67 -9.61 -32.34
N GLY A 318 -18.61 -10.03 -33.19
CA GLY A 318 -19.99 -10.34 -32.77
C GLY A 318 -20.15 -11.55 -31.83
N TYR A 319 -19.06 -12.22 -31.44
CA TYR A 319 -19.05 -13.40 -30.58
C TYR A 319 -18.21 -13.23 -29.31
N GLY A 320 -17.56 -12.08 -29.12
CA GLY A 320 -16.87 -11.77 -27.86
C GLY A 320 -15.84 -10.64 -27.94
N LEU A 321 -15.36 -10.28 -26.76
CA LEU A 321 -14.22 -9.39 -26.51
C LEU A 321 -13.05 -10.23 -25.98
N ARG A 322 -11.82 -9.89 -26.39
CA ARG A 322 -10.58 -10.21 -25.67
C ARG A 322 -9.75 -8.96 -25.52
N GLN A 323 -8.96 -8.93 -24.45
CA GLN A 323 -8.07 -7.83 -24.12
C GLN A 323 -6.72 -8.42 -23.70
N ALA A 324 -5.63 -7.70 -23.98
CA ALA A 324 -4.34 -7.92 -23.33
C ALA A 324 -3.71 -6.57 -23.00
N ALA A 325 -2.99 -6.52 -21.88
CA ALA A 325 -2.32 -5.32 -21.41
C ALA A 325 -0.81 -5.55 -21.29
N LEU A 326 -0.04 -4.46 -21.43
CA LEU A 326 1.40 -4.40 -21.18
C LEU A 326 1.74 -3.10 -20.43
N ASN A 327 2.89 -3.07 -19.78
CA ASN A 327 3.48 -1.86 -19.21
C ASN A 327 4.71 -1.44 -20.02
N LEU A 328 4.65 -0.25 -20.64
CA LEU A 328 5.80 0.36 -21.29
C LEU A 328 6.52 1.27 -20.29
N THR A 329 7.82 1.03 -20.10
CA THR A 329 8.70 1.89 -19.31
C THR A 329 9.79 2.46 -20.20
N ILE A 330 9.91 3.78 -20.25
CA ILE A 330 11.08 4.46 -20.80
C ILE A 330 12.09 4.67 -19.67
N VAL A 331 13.37 4.46 -19.97
CA VAL A 331 14.49 4.57 -19.02
C VAL A 331 15.64 5.36 -19.62
N ASP A 332 16.43 6.04 -18.79
CA ASP A 332 17.57 6.86 -19.21
C ASP A 332 18.67 6.83 -18.14
N LYS A 333 19.72 7.62 -18.32
CA LYS A 333 20.70 7.98 -17.31
C LYS A 333 20.10 8.96 -16.29
N PRO A 334 20.72 9.14 -15.11
CA PRO A 334 20.24 10.11 -14.15
C PRO A 334 20.48 11.55 -14.60
N ASP A 335 19.65 12.48 -14.12
CA ASP A 335 19.92 13.92 -14.17
C ASP A 335 21.26 14.28 -13.48
N PRO A 336 21.74 15.53 -13.64
CA PRO A 336 22.67 16.14 -12.71
C PRO A 336 22.19 16.04 -11.24
N PRO A 337 23.08 15.70 -10.29
CA PRO A 337 22.79 15.79 -8.85
C PRO A 337 22.25 17.16 -8.46
N ALA A 338 21.17 17.20 -7.68
CA ALA A 338 20.38 18.42 -7.50
C ALA A 338 21.07 19.44 -6.57
N LYS A 339 20.95 20.73 -6.95
CA LYS A 339 21.55 21.91 -6.28
C LYS A 339 23.08 21.92 -6.36
N VAL A 340 23.67 22.99 -5.84
CA VAL A 340 25.13 23.15 -5.70
C VAL A 340 25.62 22.27 -4.54
N PRO A 341 26.74 21.53 -4.70
CA PRO A 341 27.36 20.77 -3.60
C PRO A 341 27.80 21.68 -2.44
N ALA A 342 27.52 21.26 -1.21
CA ALA A 342 27.78 22.03 0.00
C ALA A 342 28.96 21.45 0.80
N THR A 343 29.86 22.33 1.25
CA THR A 343 31.06 21.98 2.01
C THR A 343 30.91 22.35 3.50
N SER A 344 31.17 21.40 4.39
CA SER A 344 31.24 21.58 5.85
C SER A 344 32.62 21.13 6.39
N ASP A 345 32.84 21.30 7.69
CA ASP A 345 33.96 20.70 8.43
C ASP A 345 35.35 21.02 7.84
N ILE A 346 35.50 22.25 7.33
CA ILE A 346 36.69 22.71 6.61
C ILE A 346 37.84 22.90 7.62
N ARG A 347 38.79 21.97 7.59
CA ARG A 347 40.03 21.97 8.37
C ARG A 347 41.22 22.38 7.48
N ARG A 348 42.44 22.34 8.00
CA ARG A 348 43.68 22.67 7.27
C ARG A 348 43.91 21.85 6.00
N SER A 349 43.56 20.56 5.99
CA SER A 349 43.84 19.61 4.90
C SER A 349 42.67 18.68 4.56
N SER A 350 41.48 18.95 5.08
CA SER A 350 40.27 18.18 4.81
C SER A 350 39.01 19.03 4.86
N LEU A 351 37.94 18.56 4.23
CA LEU A 351 36.58 19.08 4.37
C LEU A 351 35.56 17.98 4.08
N THR A 352 34.33 18.12 4.56
CA THR A 352 33.23 17.23 4.17
C THR A 352 32.47 17.87 3.01
N LEU A 353 32.29 17.11 1.92
CA LEU A 353 31.44 17.48 0.79
C LEU A 353 30.11 16.72 0.89
N SER A 354 29.00 17.43 0.70
CA SER A 354 27.64 16.85 0.71
C SER A 354 26.81 17.37 -0.47
N TRP A 355 25.93 16.52 -1.00
CA TRP A 355 25.07 16.85 -2.15
C TRP A 355 23.71 16.16 -2.04
N TYR A 356 22.80 16.45 -2.96
CA TYR A 356 21.55 15.73 -3.11
C TYR A 356 21.63 14.78 -4.30
N GLY A 357 20.80 13.74 -4.32
CA GLY A 357 20.59 12.95 -5.52
C GLY A 357 20.02 13.80 -6.68
N PRO A 358 20.02 13.25 -7.89
CA PRO A 358 19.42 13.91 -9.04
C PRO A 358 17.89 14.04 -8.89
N THR A 359 17.29 15.01 -9.56
CA THR A 359 15.83 15.26 -9.47
C THR A 359 15.02 14.13 -10.09
N TYR A 360 15.53 13.56 -11.18
CA TYR A 360 15.05 12.35 -11.84
C TYR A 360 16.24 11.39 -12.04
N ASP A 361 16.05 10.10 -11.76
CA ASP A 361 17.12 9.10 -11.80
C ASP A 361 17.20 8.33 -13.12
N GLY A 362 16.40 8.71 -14.13
CA GLY A 362 16.30 7.97 -15.39
C GLY A 362 15.38 6.73 -15.29
N GLY A 363 14.54 6.62 -14.26
CA GLY A 363 13.68 5.45 -14.05
C GLY A 363 14.46 4.22 -13.54
N SER A 364 15.67 4.43 -13.03
CA SER A 364 16.49 3.39 -12.40
C SER A 364 17.41 3.99 -11.34
N ALA A 365 17.39 3.39 -10.15
CA ALA A 365 18.05 3.91 -8.97
C ALA A 365 19.55 4.20 -9.19
N VAL A 366 19.98 5.37 -8.74
CA VAL A 366 21.40 5.77 -8.71
C VAL A 366 22.19 4.81 -7.82
N GLN A 367 23.13 4.09 -8.42
CA GLN A 367 24.00 3.13 -7.75
C GLN A 367 25.28 3.77 -7.19
N THR A 368 25.75 4.86 -7.79
CA THR A 368 27.02 5.49 -7.44
C THR A 368 27.04 6.97 -7.85
N TYR A 369 27.81 7.76 -7.10
CA TYR A 369 28.15 9.14 -7.38
C TYR A 369 29.66 9.24 -7.67
N HIS A 370 30.05 9.96 -8.72
CA HIS A 370 31.45 10.28 -9.00
C HIS A 370 31.72 11.73 -8.61
N LEU A 371 32.64 11.91 -7.66
CA LEU A 371 33.06 13.22 -7.20
C LEU A 371 34.19 13.70 -8.09
N GLU A 372 34.02 14.85 -8.72
CA GLU A 372 35.08 15.54 -9.43
C GLU A 372 35.56 16.75 -8.62
N ILE A 373 36.89 16.92 -8.54
CA ILE A 373 37.57 18.04 -7.90
C ILE A 373 38.29 18.88 -8.96
N TRP A 374 38.30 20.19 -8.76
CA TRP A 374 39.09 21.16 -9.53
C TRP A 374 40.00 21.93 -8.57
N ASP A 375 41.29 22.01 -8.89
CA ASP A 375 42.29 22.77 -8.12
C ASP A 375 42.71 24.01 -8.92
N SER A 376 42.74 25.16 -8.24
CA SER A 376 43.32 26.44 -8.67
C SER A 376 44.64 26.38 -9.45
N VAL A 377 45.51 25.41 -9.15
CA VAL A 377 46.82 25.20 -9.79
C VAL A 377 46.73 24.34 -11.03
N ASP A 378 45.97 23.23 -10.98
CA ASP A 378 45.87 22.26 -12.07
C ASP A 378 44.82 22.67 -13.14
N GLN A 379 43.88 23.54 -12.75
CA GLN A 379 42.82 24.17 -13.55
C GLN A 379 41.95 23.23 -14.39
N GLN A 380 41.88 21.96 -14.00
CA GLN A 380 41.13 20.90 -14.68
C GLN A 380 40.32 20.10 -13.67
N TRP A 381 39.14 19.63 -14.10
CA TRP A 381 38.35 18.69 -13.33
C TRP A 381 38.99 17.29 -13.37
N LYS A 382 39.13 16.66 -12.21
CA LYS A 382 39.64 15.29 -12.03
C LYS A 382 38.66 14.50 -11.19
N GLN A 383 38.34 13.27 -11.57
CA GLN A 383 37.58 12.37 -10.69
C GLN A 383 38.44 12.02 -9.47
N LEU A 384 37.93 12.32 -8.28
CA LEU A 384 38.58 12.09 -6.99
C LEU A 384 38.26 10.70 -6.44
N VAL A 385 36.96 10.35 -6.41
CA VAL A 385 36.44 9.12 -5.83
C VAL A 385 35.06 8.79 -6.42
N SER A 386 34.65 7.54 -6.31
CA SER A 386 33.28 7.08 -6.57
C SER A 386 32.70 6.52 -5.26
N CYS A 387 31.48 6.92 -4.87
CA CYS A 387 30.83 6.41 -3.65
C CYS A 387 29.31 6.26 -3.79
N ASN A 388 28.71 5.41 -2.98
CA ASN A 388 27.26 5.19 -2.89
C ASN A 388 26.55 6.12 -1.87
N SER A 389 27.31 6.82 -1.04
CA SER A 389 26.84 7.88 -0.13
C SER A 389 26.62 9.21 -0.89
N THR A 390 25.77 10.10 -0.34
CA THR A 390 25.62 11.51 -0.77
C THR A 390 26.43 12.51 0.07
N SER A 391 27.37 11.99 0.87
CA SER A 391 28.36 12.77 1.63
C SER A 391 29.70 12.03 1.69
N TYR A 392 30.81 12.76 1.62
CA TYR A 392 32.17 12.22 1.63
C TYR A 392 33.16 13.20 2.28
N ASN A 393 34.01 12.70 3.19
CA ASN A 393 35.09 13.49 3.79
C ASN A 393 36.33 13.46 2.89
N ILE A 394 36.65 14.59 2.26
CA ILE A 394 37.78 14.78 1.38
C ILE A 394 39.01 15.11 2.25
N GLN A 395 40.11 14.41 2.02
CA GLN A 395 41.36 14.53 2.80
C GLN A 395 42.56 14.76 1.89
N ASN A 396 43.69 15.16 2.49
CA ASN A 396 44.95 15.48 1.80
C ASN A 396 44.84 16.68 0.83
N LEU A 397 43.92 17.61 1.11
CA LEU A 397 43.88 18.92 0.47
C LEU A 397 45.09 19.75 0.93
N LEU A 398 45.61 20.60 0.05
CA LEU A 398 46.79 21.40 0.34
C LEU A 398 46.40 22.79 0.88
N PRO A 399 47.02 23.27 1.98
CA PRO A 399 46.81 24.62 2.49
C PRO A 399 47.02 25.71 1.43
N GLU A 400 46.35 26.85 1.60
CA GLU A 400 46.34 28.01 0.70
C GLU A 400 45.80 27.78 -0.72
N ARG A 401 45.55 26.53 -1.14
CA ARG A 401 44.93 26.23 -2.44
C ARG A 401 43.42 26.48 -2.41
N GLN A 402 42.88 26.77 -3.61
CA GLN A 402 41.45 26.86 -3.85
C GLN A 402 40.92 25.64 -4.59
N TYR A 403 39.83 25.07 -4.09
CA TYR A 403 39.17 23.90 -4.64
C TYR A 403 37.71 24.18 -4.99
N LYS A 404 37.25 23.60 -6.10
CA LYS A 404 35.82 23.47 -6.44
C LYS A 404 35.46 22.00 -6.59
N PHE A 405 34.18 21.69 -6.40
CA PHE A 405 33.63 20.34 -6.43
C PHE A 405 32.39 20.26 -7.32
N ARG A 406 32.21 19.15 -8.02
CA ARG A 406 30.96 18.78 -8.70
C ARG A 406 30.79 17.27 -8.67
N ILE A 407 29.55 16.79 -8.79
CA ILE A 407 29.25 15.35 -8.73
C ILE A 407 28.48 14.92 -9.98
N ARG A 408 28.73 13.71 -10.48
CA ARG A 408 27.85 13.00 -11.43
C ARG A 408 27.14 11.85 -10.74
N ALA A 409 25.89 11.59 -11.07
CA ALA A 409 25.17 10.38 -10.66
C ALA A 409 25.33 9.26 -11.73
N GLN A 410 25.29 8.01 -11.32
CA GLN A 410 25.32 6.83 -12.19
C GLN A 410 24.21 5.84 -11.81
N ASN A 411 23.42 5.38 -12.80
CA ASN A 411 22.56 4.20 -12.71
C ASN A 411 23.07 3.09 -13.66
N ILE A 412 22.29 2.02 -13.84
CA ILE A 412 22.65 0.90 -14.73
C ILE A 412 22.73 1.27 -16.22
N TYR A 413 22.08 2.36 -16.63
CA TYR A 413 22.05 2.86 -18.02
C TYR A 413 23.15 3.90 -18.30
N GLY A 414 23.82 4.41 -17.26
CA GLY A 414 25.10 5.11 -17.36
C GLY A 414 25.28 6.27 -16.39
N ILE A 415 26.35 7.02 -16.64
CA ILE A 415 26.72 8.22 -15.87
C ILE A 415 26.03 9.44 -16.49
N GLY A 416 25.34 10.22 -15.65
CA GLY A 416 24.70 11.48 -16.01
C GLY A 416 25.66 12.67 -16.14
N GLU A 417 25.09 13.83 -16.45
CA GLU A 417 25.85 15.10 -16.50
C GLU A 417 26.18 15.63 -15.09
N PRO A 418 27.19 16.51 -14.93
CA PRO A 418 27.64 16.91 -13.61
C PRO A 418 26.73 17.96 -13.01
N SER A 419 26.66 17.99 -11.68
CA SER A 419 26.04 19.07 -10.92
C SER A 419 26.63 20.44 -11.30
N ALA A 420 25.93 21.50 -10.90
CA ALA A 420 26.57 22.81 -10.77
C ALA A 420 27.84 22.70 -9.92
N GLU A 421 28.87 23.48 -10.26
CA GLU A 421 30.11 23.55 -9.49
C GLU A 421 29.89 24.28 -8.15
N SER A 422 30.61 23.85 -7.11
CA SER A 422 30.62 24.53 -5.83
C SER A 422 31.27 25.92 -5.92
N GLU A 423 30.96 26.75 -4.93
CA GLU A 423 31.82 27.88 -4.59
C GLU A 423 33.26 27.42 -4.30
N ALA A 424 34.22 28.32 -4.51
CA ALA A 424 35.64 28.01 -4.34
C ALA A 424 36.06 28.08 -2.87
N VAL A 425 36.39 26.93 -2.27
CA VAL A 425 36.88 26.84 -0.89
C VAL A 425 38.39 27.04 -0.87
N THR A 426 38.87 27.95 -0.02
CA THR A 426 40.30 28.18 0.23
C THR A 426 40.72 27.45 1.50
N MET A 427 41.76 26.62 1.46
CA MET A 427 42.22 25.86 2.62
C MET A 427 43.05 26.71 3.60
N GLY A 428 42.73 26.64 4.89
CA GLY A 428 43.35 27.47 5.94
C GLY A 428 44.79 27.07 6.33
N LEU A 429 45.48 27.99 7.02
CA LEU A 429 46.85 27.82 7.54
C LEU A 429 46.93 27.46 9.03
N VAL A 430 45.83 27.57 9.76
CA VAL A 430 45.78 27.44 11.23
C VAL A 430 44.87 26.27 11.58
N ASP A 431 45.35 25.43 12.49
CA ASP A 431 44.57 24.39 13.12
C ASP A 431 43.88 25.02 14.34
N ASP A 432 42.54 25.14 14.28
CA ASP A 432 41.75 25.72 15.38
C ASP A 432 41.45 24.64 16.42
N ASP A 433 42.51 24.22 17.12
CA ASP A 433 42.48 23.27 18.24
C ASP A 433 41.85 23.92 19.51
N ASN A 434 40.69 24.54 19.35
CA ASN A 434 39.73 24.90 20.40
C ASN A 434 38.39 24.18 20.16
N GLN A 435 38.46 22.92 19.74
CA GLN A 435 37.39 21.99 20.06
C GLN A 435 37.57 21.63 21.53
N ASP A 436 36.89 22.33 22.43
CA ASP A 436 36.83 21.96 23.84
C ASP A 436 36.40 20.49 23.93
N ASP A 437 37.26 19.63 24.50
CA ASP A 437 36.90 18.29 24.98
C ASP A 437 36.04 18.45 26.25
N ALA A 438 34.90 19.10 26.08
CA ALA A 438 33.75 18.92 26.93
C ALA A 438 33.25 17.49 26.71
N GLU A 439 33.89 16.54 27.39
CA GLU A 439 33.14 15.46 28.02
C GLU A 439 32.02 16.12 28.81
N ALA A 440 30.85 16.22 28.19
CA ALA A 440 29.64 16.51 28.90
C ALA A 440 29.43 15.32 29.83
N GLU A 441 29.82 15.48 31.10
CA GLU A 441 29.08 14.86 32.19
C GLU A 441 27.63 15.27 31.96
N GLU A 442 26.86 14.35 31.37
CA GLU A 442 25.41 14.43 31.36
C GLU A 442 25.00 14.28 32.84
N GLU A 443 24.91 15.42 33.54
CA GLU A 443 24.12 15.52 34.75
C GLU A 443 22.70 15.08 34.36
N ASP A 444 22.37 13.81 34.67
CA ASP A 444 21.02 13.27 34.61
C ASP A 444 20.15 14.11 35.58
N GLU A 445 19.59 15.22 35.09
CA GLU A 445 18.69 16.11 35.84
C GLU A 445 17.54 15.27 36.44
N ASP A 446 17.62 14.95 37.74
CA ASP A 446 16.69 14.12 38.53
C ASP A 446 15.41 13.70 37.78
N LEU A 447 15.51 12.63 36.97
CA LEU A 447 14.41 12.17 36.10
C LEU A 447 13.17 11.68 36.89
N ASP A 448 13.29 11.57 38.21
CA ASP A 448 12.22 11.24 39.16
C ASP A 448 11.35 12.45 39.56
N LYS A 449 11.64 13.68 39.08
CA LYS A 449 10.75 14.84 39.27
C LYS A 449 9.61 14.82 38.25
N GLU A 450 8.37 14.74 38.75
CA GLU A 450 7.17 14.84 37.90
C GLU A 450 7.21 16.13 37.05
N PRO A 451 6.99 16.06 35.72
CA PRO A 451 6.98 17.25 34.87
C PRO A 451 5.89 18.24 35.27
N GLU A 452 6.22 19.53 35.40
CA GLU A 452 5.22 20.58 35.57
C GLU A 452 4.56 20.90 34.21
N TYR A 453 3.53 20.12 33.86
CA TYR A 453 2.76 20.29 32.64
C TYR A 453 2.05 21.66 32.58
N ARG A 454 2.01 22.28 31.40
CA ARG A 454 1.43 23.61 31.15
C ARG A 454 0.81 23.66 29.75
N ASP A 455 -0.43 24.14 29.63
CA ASP A 455 -1.13 24.23 28.34
C ASP A 455 -0.40 25.15 27.34
N VAL A 456 0.00 24.62 26.18
CA VAL A 456 0.68 25.41 25.15
C VAL A 456 -0.29 26.32 24.42
N THR A 457 -0.16 27.63 24.65
CA THR A 457 -0.81 28.66 23.83
C THR A 457 0.10 29.03 22.65
N ILE A 458 -0.39 28.83 21.42
CA ILE A 458 0.37 29.13 20.20
C ILE A 458 0.60 30.64 20.09
N LYS A 459 1.87 31.06 20.13
CA LYS A 459 2.30 32.46 20.04
C LYS A 459 2.28 32.93 18.59
N THR A 460 1.47 33.94 18.27
CA THR A 460 1.52 34.63 16.97
C THR A 460 2.43 35.86 17.03
N ASP A 461 2.84 36.35 15.87
CA ASP A 461 3.52 37.65 15.65
C ASP A 461 4.91 37.85 16.30
N VAL A 462 5.33 36.95 17.19
CA VAL A 462 6.69 36.86 17.77
C VAL A 462 7.44 35.65 17.20
N LYS A 463 8.78 35.71 17.16
CA LYS A 463 9.62 34.62 16.64
C LYS A 463 10.19 33.77 17.77
N VAL A 464 10.29 32.46 17.53
CA VAL A 464 10.99 31.51 18.43
C VAL A 464 12.39 32.00 18.84
N LYS A 465 13.13 32.68 17.95
CA LYS A 465 14.46 33.25 18.21
C LYS A 465 14.51 34.36 19.29
N GLU A 466 13.37 34.89 19.70
CA GLU A 466 13.26 35.87 20.79
C GLU A 466 13.27 35.18 22.17
N PHE A 467 12.83 33.93 22.25
CA PHE A 467 12.70 33.13 23.49
C PHE A 467 13.77 32.03 23.59
N TYR A 468 14.21 31.49 22.46
CA TYR A 468 15.18 30.40 22.35
C TYR A 468 16.36 30.79 21.47
N ASP A 469 17.55 30.33 21.81
CA ASP A 469 18.65 30.24 20.86
C ASP A 469 18.48 28.96 20.04
N VAL A 470 18.76 29.02 18.73
CA VAL A 470 18.59 27.91 17.79
C VAL A 470 19.98 27.43 17.40
N GLU A 471 20.33 26.23 17.84
CA GLU A 471 21.68 25.67 17.71
C GLU A 471 21.77 24.66 16.55
N GLU A 472 22.40 23.51 16.79
CA GLU A 472 22.61 22.42 15.85
C GLU A 472 21.30 21.76 15.36
N ARG A 473 21.38 21.15 14.18
CA ARG A 473 20.23 20.59 13.48
C ARG A 473 20.16 19.07 13.64
N LEU A 474 19.16 18.62 14.40
CA LEU A 474 18.89 17.22 14.73
C LEU A 474 18.21 16.43 13.58
N GLY A 475 17.57 17.10 12.59
CA GLY A 475 16.97 16.41 11.43
C GLY A 475 16.35 17.31 10.34
N THR A 476 16.00 16.76 9.17
CA THR A 476 15.41 17.48 8.01
C THR A 476 14.44 16.63 7.17
N GLY A 477 13.30 16.25 7.75
CA GLY A 477 12.30 15.40 7.09
C GLY A 477 11.34 16.11 6.13
N LYS A 478 10.40 15.32 5.60
CA LYS A 478 9.44 15.69 4.54
C LYS A 478 8.65 16.98 4.78
N PHE A 479 8.42 17.37 6.03
CA PHE A 479 7.54 18.50 6.39
C PHE A 479 8.25 19.62 7.17
N GLY A 480 9.56 19.54 7.41
CA GLY A 480 10.23 20.53 8.24
C GLY A 480 11.72 20.31 8.48
N GLN A 481 12.24 20.93 9.54
CA GLN A 481 13.56 20.67 10.11
C GLN A 481 13.47 20.66 11.63
N VAL A 482 14.32 19.89 12.32
CA VAL A 482 14.38 19.88 13.78
C VAL A 482 15.76 20.34 14.24
N PHE A 483 15.76 21.24 15.22
CA PHE A 483 16.95 21.84 15.81
C PHE A 483 16.92 21.67 17.32
N LYS A 484 18.10 21.65 17.93
CA LYS A 484 18.27 21.87 19.37
C LYS A 484 17.96 23.35 19.67
N LEU A 485 17.16 23.57 20.69
CA LEU A 485 16.80 24.90 21.19
C LEU A 485 17.30 25.04 22.63
N VAL A 486 17.87 26.19 22.96
CA VAL A 486 18.24 26.54 24.34
C VAL A 486 17.39 27.72 24.78
N GLU A 487 16.59 27.54 25.83
CA GLU A 487 15.69 28.58 26.33
C GLU A 487 16.49 29.73 26.98
N LYS A 488 16.20 30.98 26.61
CA LYS A 488 16.99 32.14 27.06
C LYS A 488 16.83 32.45 28.55
N SER A 489 15.67 32.15 29.11
CA SER A 489 15.29 32.38 30.50
C SER A 489 15.93 31.39 31.47
N THR A 490 15.93 30.10 31.12
CA THR A 490 16.29 28.98 32.01
C THR A 490 17.59 28.29 31.64
N LYS A 491 18.07 28.46 30.39
CA LYS A 491 19.11 27.65 29.74
C LYS A 491 18.80 26.15 29.59
N LYS A 492 17.54 25.74 29.81
CA LYS A 492 17.10 24.35 29.54
C LYS A 492 17.08 24.07 28.03
N VAL A 493 17.43 22.83 27.67
CA VAL A 493 17.51 22.32 26.30
C VAL A 493 16.19 21.68 25.87
N TRP A 494 15.78 21.94 24.63
CA TRP A 494 14.50 21.53 24.05
C TRP A 494 14.66 21.13 22.56
N ALA A 495 13.70 20.39 22.01
CA ALA A 495 13.67 20.03 20.59
C ALA A 495 12.70 20.94 19.81
N GLY A 496 13.22 21.78 18.91
CA GLY A 496 12.43 22.68 18.06
C GLY A 496 12.08 22.03 16.72
N LYS A 497 10.83 21.63 16.53
CA LYS A 497 10.24 21.05 15.30
C LYS A 497 9.65 22.17 14.42
N PHE A 498 10.41 22.62 13.42
CA PHE A 498 10.02 23.69 12.49
C PHE A 498 9.28 23.11 11.27
N ILE A 499 7.95 23.09 11.34
CA ILE A 499 7.04 22.57 10.30
C ILE A 499 6.78 23.66 9.26
N LYS A 500 6.76 23.32 7.97
CA LYS A 500 6.34 24.24 6.90
C LYS A 500 4.85 24.10 6.61
N ALA A 501 4.15 25.23 6.71
CA ALA A 501 2.70 25.33 6.62
C ALA A 501 2.33 26.62 5.88
N TYR A 502 2.05 26.49 4.59
CA TYR A 502 1.86 27.60 3.66
C TYR A 502 0.38 27.94 3.46
N SER A 503 -0.50 26.93 3.47
CA SER A 503 -1.95 27.12 3.39
C SER A 503 -2.58 27.25 4.79
N ALA A 504 -3.78 27.81 4.85
CA ALA A 504 -4.55 27.87 6.09
C ALA A 504 -4.94 26.47 6.62
N LYS A 505 -5.08 25.48 5.73
CA LYS A 505 -5.40 24.09 6.09
C LYS A 505 -4.18 23.37 6.67
N ASP A 506 -2.99 23.58 6.13
CA ASP A 506 -1.72 23.06 6.67
C ASP A 506 -1.58 23.47 8.14
N LYS A 507 -1.78 24.77 8.40
CA LYS A 507 -1.69 25.34 9.74
C LYS A 507 -2.75 24.78 10.66
N GLU A 508 -4.00 24.72 10.19
CA GLU A 508 -5.11 24.21 11.00
C GLU A 508 -4.90 22.74 11.41
N ASN A 509 -4.37 21.90 10.52
CA ASN A 509 -4.00 20.53 10.87
C ASN A 509 -2.93 20.48 11.98
N VAL A 510 -1.89 21.33 11.90
CA VAL A 510 -0.85 21.40 12.93
C VAL A 510 -1.37 21.99 14.25
N ARG A 511 -2.33 22.93 14.22
CA ARG A 511 -3.02 23.39 15.44
C ARG A 511 -3.81 22.28 16.10
N GLN A 512 -4.38 21.36 15.32
CA GLN A 512 -5.08 20.18 15.83
C GLN A 512 -4.11 19.15 16.43
N GLU A 513 -2.93 18.95 15.85
CA GLU A 513 -1.82 18.18 16.43
C GLU A 513 -1.42 18.75 17.81
N ILE A 514 -1.14 20.06 17.90
CA ILE A 514 -0.82 20.76 19.16
C ILE A 514 -1.98 20.68 20.18
N GLY A 515 -3.23 20.89 19.74
CA GLY A 515 -4.42 20.82 20.58
C GLY A 515 -4.76 19.40 21.09
N ILE A 516 -4.24 18.37 20.43
CA ILE A 516 -4.25 16.99 20.93
C ILE A 516 -3.14 16.82 21.98
N MET A 517 -1.91 17.24 21.68
CA MET A 517 -0.76 17.13 22.61
C MET A 517 -1.01 17.84 23.95
N ASN A 518 -1.63 19.03 23.94
CA ASN A 518 -2.05 19.75 25.16
C ASN A 518 -3.05 18.98 26.05
N SER A 519 -3.66 17.89 25.56
CA SER A 519 -4.52 17.00 26.36
C SER A 519 -3.88 15.65 26.70
N LEU A 520 -2.61 15.45 26.30
CA LEU A 520 -1.87 14.20 26.42
C LEU A 520 -0.66 14.32 27.37
N HIS A 521 -0.86 15.06 28.46
CA HIS A 521 0.07 15.18 29.59
C HIS A 521 0.27 13.81 30.28
N HIS A 522 1.32 13.09 29.92
CA HIS A 522 1.58 11.73 30.41
C HIS A 522 3.07 11.35 30.29
N PRO A 523 3.68 10.65 31.27
CA PRO A 523 5.12 10.33 31.23
C PRO A 523 5.57 9.54 29.99
N LYS A 524 4.70 8.70 29.43
CA LYS A 524 4.98 7.85 28.25
C LYS A 524 4.67 8.51 26.90
N LEU A 525 4.29 9.79 26.88
CA LEU A 525 3.96 10.55 25.66
C LEU A 525 4.88 11.77 25.56
N VAL A 526 5.33 12.13 24.35
CA VAL A 526 6.18 13.32 24.15
C VAL A 526 5.37 14.60 24.38
N GLN A 527 5.90 15.50 25.19
CA GLN A 527 5.25 16.75 25.56
C GLN A 527 5.65 17.89 24.64
N CYS A 528 4.66 18.67 24.20
CA CYS A 528 4.88 20.00 23.64
C CYS A 528 4.87 21.01 24.79
N VAL A 529 5.83 21.94 24.80
CA VAL A 529 6.02 22.93 25.89
C VAL A 529 5.93 24.38 25.43
N ASP A 530 6.10 24.63 24.12
CA ASP A 530 5.81 25.92 23.50
C ASP A 530 5.46 25.75 22.01
N ALA A 531 4.77 26.72 21.42
CA ALA A 531 4.45 26.74 20.00
C ALA A 531 4.40 28.16 19.43
N PHE A 532 4.89 28.34 18.20
CA PHE A 532 4.95 29.62 17.50
C PHE A 532 4.35 29.50 16.11
N GLU A 533 3.41 30.38 15.73
CA GLU A 533 2.90 30.48 14.36
C GLU A 533 3.57 31.63 13.59
N GLY A 534 4.40 31.27 12.61
CA GLY A 534 4.99 32.17 11.63
C GLY A 534 4.10 32.38 10.39
N LYS A 535 4.60 33.09 9.38
CA LYS A 535 3.82 33.34 8.15
C LYS A 535 3.65 32.10 7.28
N SER A 536 4.64 31.22 7.27
CA SER A 536 4.77 30.06 6.36
C SER A 536 5.19 28.77 7.09
N ASP A 537 5.11 28.81 8.41
CA ASP A 537 5.73 27.85 9.32
C ASP A 537 5.01 27.86 10.66
N ILE A 538 5.03 26.72 11.33
CA ILE A 538 4.73 26.59 12.76
C ILE A 538 5.92 25.89 13.41
N VAL A 539 6.36 26.38 14.56
CA VAL A 539 7.43 25.77 15.35
C VAL A 539 6.82 25.20 16.61
N MET A 540 6.93 23.88 16.79
CA MET A 540 6.60 23.21 18.05
C MET A 540 7.89 23.02 18.83
N VAL A 541 7.90 23.41 20.10
CA VAL A 541 8.98 23.13 21.05
C VAL A 541 8.55 21.93 21.88
N LEU A 542 9.36 20.88 21.86
CA LEU A 542 9.12 19.60 22.50
C LEU A 542 10.16 19.33 23.59
N GLU A 543 9.83 18.47 24.55
CA GLU A 543 10.84 17.93 25.48
C GLU A 543 11.98 17.24 24.72
N MET A 544 13.21 17.37 25.24
CA MET A 544 14.38 16.75 24.63
C MET A 544 14.48 15.27 25.02
N ILE A 545 14.69 14.40 24.03
CA ILE A 545 14.84 12.95 24.19
C ILE A 545 16.18 12.54 23.57
N SER A 546 17.01 11.80 24.29
CA SER A 546 18.41 11.50 23.90
C SER A 546 18.69 10.02 23.62
N GLY A 547 17.80 9.09 23.98
CA GLY A 547 18.02 7.64 23.86
C GLY A 547 17.83 7.01 22.47
N GLY A 548 17.35 7.75 21.48
CA GLY A 548 17.16 7.27 20.09
C GLY A 548 15.93 6.40 19.86
N GLU A 549 15.77 5.86 18.64
CA GLU A 549 14.66 4.92 18.29
C GLU A 549 14.81 3.60 19.07
N LEU A 550 13.74 3.14 19.73
CA LEU A 550 13.75 1.92 20.55
C LEU A 550 14.31 0.71 19.79
N PHE A 551 13.89 0.55 18.54
CA PHE A 551 14.32 -0.58 17.72
C PHE A 551 15.80 -0.49 17.35
N GLU A 552 16.37 0.72 17.22
CA GLU A 552 17.82 0.86 17.05
C GLU A 552 18.56 0.49 18.35
N ARG A 553 18.05 0.89 19.53
CA ARG A 553 18.64 0.54 20.85
C ARG A 553 18.66 -0.97 21.13
N ILE A 554 17.59 -1.71 20.86
CA ILE A 554 17.52 -3.15 21.23
C ILE A 554 18.48 -4.03 20.43
N ILE A 555 19.08 -3.55 19.33
CA ILE A 555 20.06 -4.33 18.54
C ILE A 555 21.52 -4.07 18.91
N ASP A 556 21.83 -3.07 19.73
CA ASP A 556 23.20 -2.77 20.16
C ASP A 556 23.86 -3.96 20.87
N GLU A 557 25.18 -4.11 20.79
CA GLU A 557 25.87 -5.30 21.31
C GLU A 557 25.93 -5.35 22.86
N ASP A 558 25.74 -4.22 23.55
CA ASP A 558 25.70 -4.12 25.02
C ASP A 558 24.34 -4.48 25.62
N PHE A 559 23.25 -4.32 24.86
CA PHE A 559 21.89 -4.59 25.31
C PHE A 559 21.58 -6.10 25.26
N GLU A 560 20.87 -6.66 26.23
CA GLU A 560 20.39 -8.05 26.16
C GLU A 560 18.87 -8.12 25.99
N LEU A 561 18.44 -8.40 24.75
CA LEU A 561 17.02 -8.54 24.43
C LEU A 561 16.52 -9.92 24.89
N THR A 562 15.48 -9.90 25.72
CA THR A 562 14.79 -11.08 26.25
C THR A 562 13.29 -10.81 26.26
N GLU A 563 12.46 -11.86 26.37
CA GLU A 563 11.00 -11.71 26.51
C GLU A 563 10.61 -10.79 27.69
N ARG A 564 11.42 -10.77 28.76
CA ARG A 564 11.28 -9.88 29.94
C ARG A 564 11.42 -8.40 29.57
N GLU A 565 12.38 -8.05 28.72
CA GLU A 565 12.54 -6.67 28.25
C GLU A 565 11.43 -6.29 27.27
N VAL A 566 10.97 -7.21 26.43
CA VAL A 566 9.80 -6.98 25.57
C VAL A 566 8.53 -6.72 26.40
N ILE A 567 8.28 -7.47 27.47
CA ILE A 567 7.17 -7.21 28.40
C ILE A 567 7.26 -5.78 28.98
N LYS A 568 8.44 -5.34 29.42
CA LYS A 568 8.66 -3.96 29.93
C LYS A 568 8.40 -2.89 28.87
N TYR A 569 8.72 -3.13 27.60
CA TYR A 569 8.42 -2.21 26.51
C TYR A 569 6.93 -2.19 26.18
N MET A 570 6.29 -3.36 26.05
CA MET A 570 4.87 -3.47 25.76
C MET A 570 4.03 -2.81 26.86
N LEU A 571 4.35 -3.01 28.14
CA LEU A 571 3.69 -2.31 29.26
C LEU A 571 3.75 -0.79 29.12
N GLN A 572 4.88 -0.21 28.74
CA GLN A 572 5.04 1.25 28.58
C GLN A 572 4.30 1.79 27.34
N ILE A 573 4.29 1.04 26.24
CA ILE A 573 3.55 1.40 25.01
C ILE A 573 2.04 1.36 25.30
N ILE A 574 1.55 0.29 25.90
CA ILE A 574 0.13 0.07 26.21
C ILE A 574 -0.33 1.09 27.26
N ASP A 575 0.51 1.50 28.20
CA ASP A 575 0.19 2.57 29.18
C ASP A 575 0.02 3.94 28.51
N GLY A 576 0.92 4.30 27.58
CA GLY A 576 0.76 5.49 26.73
C GLY A 576 -0.55 5.48 25.94
N VAL A 577 -0.86 4.38 25.24
CA VAL A 577 -2.07 4.25 24.41
C VAL A 577 -3.34 4.20 25.25
N ASN A 578 -3.33 3.53 26.40
CA ASN A 578 -4.41 3.50 27.38
C ASN A 578 -4.77 4.92 27.88
N PHE A 579 -3.78 5.79 28.07
CA PHE A 579 -4.03 7.20 28.40
C PHE A 579 -4.70 7.94 27.23
N ILE A 580 -4.19 7.78 26.01
CA ILE A 580 -4.77 8.38 24.79
C ILE A 580 -6.25 7.97 24.63
N HIS A 581 -6.55 6.67 24.76
CA HIS A 581 -7.92 6.13 24.64
C HIS A 581 -8.86 6.69 25.72
N LYS A 582 -8.40 6.83 26.97
CA LYS A 582 -9.17 7.46 28.06
C LYS A 582 -9.51 8.94 27.79
N GLN A 583 -8.74 9.65 26.97
CA GLN A 583 -9.03 11.02 26.55
C GLN A 583 -9.94 11.11 25.31
N GLY A 584 -10.52 9.98 24.87
CA GLY A 584 -11.40 9.89 23.69
C GLY A 584 -10.66 9.99 22.36
N ILE A 585 -9.35 9.71 22.34
CA ILE A 585 -8.45 9.83 21.19
C ILE A 585 -8.02 8.44 20.71
N VAL A 586 -7.73 8.30 19.42
CA VAL A 586 -7.07 7.13 18.81
C VAL A 586 -5.81 7.63 18.08
N HIS A 587 -4.71 6.87 18.13
CA HIS A 587 -3.37 7.31 17.70
C HIS A 587 -3.14 7.10 16.20
N LEU A 588 -3.54 5.96 15.65
CA LEU A 588 -3.64 5.61 14.22
C LEU A 588 -2.34 5.76 13.40
N ASP A 589 -1.19 5.75 14.09
CA ASP A 589 0.16 5.70 13.52
C ASP A 589 1.13 5.09 14.55
N LEU A 590 0.77 3.95 15.13
CA LEU A 590 1.63 3.23 16.06
C LEU A 590 2.62 2.36 15.28
N LYS A 591 3.89 2.75 15.29
CA LYS A 591 4.96 2.11 14.52
C LYS A 591 6.34 2.29 15.19
N PRO A 592 7.34 1.45 14.88
CA PRO A 592 8.65 1.40 15.55
C PRO A 592 9.44 2.72 15.65
N GLU A 593 9.34 3.61 14.67
CA GLU A 593 10.02 4.92 14.68
C GLU A 593 9.29 5.99 15.50
N ASN A 594 8.02 5.73 15.87
CA ASN A 594 7.23 6.62 16.72
C ASN A 594 7.48 6.31 18.22
N ILE A 595 8.45 5.44 18.54
CA ILE A 595 8.83 5.02 19.90
C ILE A 595 10.31 5.34 20.11
N MET A 596 10.61 6.31 20.99
CA MET A 596 11.99 6.64 21.35
C MET A 596 12.28 6.28 22.81
N CYS A 597 13.51 5.83 23.06
CA CYS A 597 14.07 5.69 24.39
C CYS A 597 14.37 7.09 24.97
N VAL A 598 13.98 7.32 26.24
CA VAL A 598 14.19 8.62 26.92
C VAL A 598 15.69 8.92 27.04
N ASN A 599 16.46 7.96 27.54
CA ASN A 599 17.90 8.02 27.77
C ASN A 599 18.62 6.82 27.15
N LYS A 600 19.95 6.89 27.08
CA LYS A 600 20.83 5.88 26.43
C LYS A 600 20.74 4.48 27.05
N THR A 601 20.26 4.34 28.29
CA THR A 601 20.04 3.00 28.88
C THR A 601 19.01 2.18 28.10
N GLY A 602 18.02 2.85 27.50
CA GLY A 602 16.88 2.22 26.85
C GLY A 602 15.78 1.75 27.79
N SER A 603 15.88 1.97 29.11
CA SER A 603 14.93 1.44 30.10
C SER A 603 13.53 2.08 30.06
N GLN A 604 13.46 3.38 29.71
CA GLN A 604 12.22 4.13 29.57
C GLN A 604 11.96 4.54 28.13
N ILE A 605 10.71 4.50 27.68
CA ILE A 605 10.29 4.96 26.35
C ILE A 605 9.19 6.03 26.40
N LYS A 606 9.07 6.79 25.31
CA LYS A 606 7.97 7.72 25.00
C LYS A 606 7.47 7.49 23.58
N LEU A 607 6.16 7.69 23.36
CA LEU A 607 5.55 7.81 22.03
C LEU A 607 5.72 9.25 21.52
N ILE A 608 6.16 9.43 20.27
CA ILE A 608 6.77 10.71 19.81
C ILE A 608 6.07 11.43 18.64
N ASP A 609 5.04 10.85 18.03
CA ASP A 609 4.28 11.49 16.95
C ASP A 609 2.78 11.29 17.13
N PHE A 610 2.03 12.39 17.01
CA PHE A 610 0.58 12.44 17.11
C PHE A 610 -0.06 13.10 15.89
N GLY A 611 0.69 13.28 14.79
CA GLY A 611 0.21 13.91 13.55
C GLY A 611 -0.93 13.16 12.85
N LEU A 612 -1.16 11.88 13.17
CA LEU A 612 -2.36 11.15 12.78
C LEU A 612 -3.32 10.83 13.95
N ALA A 613 -3.13 11.37 15.14
CA ALA A 613 -4.09 11.17 16.23
C ALA A 613 -5.41 11.94 15.99
N ARG A 614 -6.55 11.48 16.52
CA ARG A 614 -7.84 12.23 16.50
C ARG A 614 -8.81 11.83 17.61
N ARG A 615 -9.69 12.75 18.00
CA ARG A 615 -10.83 12.48 18.90
C ARG A 615 -11.96 11.79 18.15
N LEU A 616 -12.48 10.68 18.68
CA LEU A 616 -13.61 9.94 18.09
C LEU A 616 -14.94 10.71 18.11
N ALA A 617 -15.08 11.70 19.00
CA ALA A 617 -16.27 12.55 19.04
C ALA A 617 -16.41 13.49 17.82
N ASN A 618 -15.37 13.61 16.99
CA ASN A 618 -15.37 14.45 15.80
C ASN A 618 -15.65 13.58 14.56
N ALA A 619 -16.90 13.52 14.11
CA ALA A 619 -17.24 12.92 12.82
C ALA A 619 -16.57 13.70 11.68
N GLY A 620 -15.73 13.03 10.88
CA GLY A 620 -15.03 13.64 9.76
C GLY A 620 -14.10 12.67 9.02
N THR A 621 -14.08 12.78 7.69
CA THR A 621 -13.30 11.89 6.82
C THR A 621 -11.80 11.97 7.10
N LEU A 622 -11.19 10.81 7.30
CA LEU A 622 -9.75 10.63 7.44
C LEU A 622 -9.14 10.20 6.11
N LYS A 623 -8.15 10.94 5.63
CA LYS A 623 -7.23 10.46 4.58
C LYS A 623 -5.96 9.93 5.24
N VAL A 624 -5.79 8.61 5.30
CA VAL A 624 -4.54 7.99 5.75
C VAL A 624 -3.58 7.87 4.58
N LEU A 625 -2.31 8.21 4.79
CA LEU A 625 -1.23 7.84 3.87
C LEU A 625 -0.53 6.60 4.45
N PHE A 626 -0.79 5.43 3.86
CA PHE A 626 -0.19 4.17 4.27
C PHE A 626 1.31 4.12 3.92
N GLY A 627 2.15 4.70 4.78
CA GLY A 627 3.60 4.73 4.59
C GLY A 627 4.33 3.43 4.96
N THR A 628 3.64 2.47 5.57
CA THR A 628 4.17 1.13 5.89
C THR A 628 2.98 0.16 6.04
N PRO A 629 2.66 -0.68 5.03
CA PRO A 629 1.38 -1.41 4.98
C PRO A 629 1.19 -2.40 6.13
N GLU A 630 2.28 -3.00 6.63
CA GLU A 630 2.28 -4.00 7.71
C GLU A 630 1.71 -3.51 9.07
N PHE A 631 1.67 -2.19 9.32
CA PHE A 631 1.12 -1.61 10.56
C PHE A 631 -0.33 -1.16 10.44
N VAL A 632 -0.88 -1.16 9.23
CA VAL A 632 -2.27 -0.76 8.94
C VAL A 632 -3.20 -1.87 9.41
N ALA A 633 -4.33 -1.51 10.03
CA ALA A 633 -5.32 -2.49 10.45
C ALA A 633 -6.30 -2.83 9.29
N PRO A 634 -6.91 -4.02 9.26
CA PRO A 634 -7.79 -4.45 8.16
C PRO A 634 -8.94 -3.46 7.90
N GLU A 635 -9.55 -2.92 8.95
CA GLU A 635 -10.63 -1.94 8.84
C GLU A 635 -10.22 -0.67 8.09
N VAL A 636 -8.94 -0.27 8.14
CA VAL A 636 -8.46 0.95 7.48
C VAL A 636 -8.21 0.71 5.99
N ILE A 637 -7.89 -0.52 5.58
CA ILE A 637 -7.78 -0.93 4.16
C ILE A 637 -9.18 -1.09 3.55
N ASN A 638 -10.11 -1.67 4.30
CA ASN A 638 -11.49 -1.93 3.86
C ASN A 638 -12.40 -0.69 3.90
N TYR A 639 -11.87 0.48 4.29
CA TYR A 639 -12.64 1.72 4.51
C TYR A 639 -13.76 1.62 5.58
N GLU A 640 -13.62 0.67 6.51
CA GLU A 640 -14.51 0.45 7.64
C GLU A 640 -14.31 1.49 8.77
N ALA A 641 -15.16 1.46 9.80
CA ALA A 641 -15.14 2.40 10.91
C ALA A 641 -14.01 2.14 11.92
N ILE A 642 -12.95 2.95 11.85
CA ILE A 642 -11.84 2.98 12.83
C ILE A 642 -12.28 3.27 14.27
N SER A 643 -11.62 2.66 15.25
CA SER A 643 -11.88 2.84 16.68
C SER A 643 -10.65 2.51 17.54
N TYR A 644 -10.78 2.51 18.87
CA TYR A 644 -9.69 2.14 19.79
C TYR A 644 -8.97 0.83 19.44
N PRO A 645 -9.65 -0.27 19.00
CA PRO A 645 -8.96 -1.52 18.67
C PRO A 645 -8.20 -1.49 17.33
N THR A 646 -8.29 -0.40 16.57
CA THR A 646 -7.40 -0.13 15.41
C THR A 646 -5.96 0.13 15.87
N ASP A 647 -5.76 0.85 16.99
CA ASP A 647 -4.43 0.98 17.61
C ASP A 647 -3.93 -0.37 18.15
N MET A 648 -4.85 -1.21 18.65
CA MET A 648 -4.51 -2.50 19.26
C MET A 648 -3.98 -3.51 18.24
N TRP A 649 -4.38 -3.41 16.97
CA TRP A 649 -3.75 -4.15 15.86
C TRP A 649 -2.26 -3.83 15.75
N SER A 650 -1.92 -2.54 15.65
CA SER A 650 -0.53 -2.09 15.53
C SER A 650 0.31 -2.45 16.76
N ILE A 651 -0.29 -2.48 17.96
CA ILE A 651 0.34 -3.02 19.18
C ILE A 651 0.67 -4.52 19.03
N GLY A 652 -0.21 -5.32 18.42
CA GLY A 652 0.05 -6.72 18.08
C GLY A 652 1.23 -6.88 17.11
N VAL A 653 1.27 -6.05 16.06
CA VAL A 653 2.37 -6.04 15.07
C VAL A 653 3.70 -5.67 15.72
N ILE A 654 3.73 -4.61 16.55
CA ILE A 654 4.91 -4.20 17.31
C ILE A 654 5.39 -5.34 18.23
N CYS A 655 4.47 -6.03 18.91
CA CYS A 655 4.79 -7.17 19.78
C CYS A 655 5.41 -8.34 19.01
N TYR A 656 4.82 -8.71 17.87
CA TYR A 656 5.32 -9.78 17.00
C TYR A 656 6.76 -9.50 16.54
N ILE A 657 7.03 -8.28 16.08
CA ILE A 657 8.36 -7.87 15.64
C ILE A 657 9.34 -7.86 16.82
N LEU A 658 8.97 -7.31 17.99
CA LEU A 658 9.86 -7.25 19.15
C LEU A 658 10.32 -8.63 19.66
N LEU A 659 9.51 -9.68 19.47
CA LEU A 659 9.86 -11.04 19.87
C LEU A 659 10.69 -11.79 18.82
N SER A 660 10.40 -11.62 17.53
CA SER A 660 10.95 -12.45 16.45
C SER A 660 11.97 -11.76 15.53
N GLY A 661 11.93 -10.43 15.44
CA GLY A 661 12.59 -9.67 14.39
C GLY A 661 11.99 -9.88 12.99
N LEU A 662 10.77 -10.42 12.89
CA LEU A 662 10.01 -10.62 11.65
C LEU A 662 8.77 -9.70 11.64
N SER A 663 8.21 -9.46 10.46
CA SER A 663 6.93 -8.76 10.30
C SER A 663 5.82 -9.76 9.94
N PRO A 664 4.66 -9.75 10.62
CA PRO A 664 3.67 -10.82 10.54
C PRO A 664 2.93 -10.91 9.20
N PHE A 665 2.90 -9.82 8.41
CA PHE A 665 2.12 -9.74 7.17
C PHE A 665 2.98 -9.63 5.90
N MET A 666 4.31 -9.63 6.05
CA MET A 666 5.26 -9.23 5.01
C MET A 666 5.24 -10.16 3.79
N GLY A 667 4.75 -9.67 2.65
CA GLY A 667 4.88 -10.33 1.35
C GLY A 667 6.20 -10.01 0.63
N ASP A 668 6.33 -10.51 -0.61
CA ASP A 668 7.37 -10.06 -1.56
C ASP A 668 7.17 -8.58 -1.94
N ASN A 669 5.95 -8.05 -1.83
CA ASN A 669 5.55 -6.71 -2.24
C ASN A 669 4.43 -6.11 -1.36
N ASP A 670 4.16 -4.81 -1.54
CA ASP A 670 3.18 -4.08 -0.73
C ASP A 670 1.73 -4.56 -0.96
N ASN A 671 1.35 -4.97 -2.17
CA ASN A 671 -0.02 -5.46 -2.45
C ASN A 671 -0.27 -6.81 -1.76
N GLU A 672 0.70 -7.71 -1.77
CA GLU A 672 0.66 -8.97 -1.02
C GLU A 672 0.64 -8.72 0.49
N THR A 673 1.43 -7.74 0.96
CA THR A 673 1.42 -7.34 2.38
C THR A 673 0.06 -6.79 2.81
N LEU A 674 -0.57 -5.94 1.97
CA LEU A 674 -1.94 -5.45 2.18
C LEU A 674 -2.97 -6.59 2.10
N ALA A 675 -2.80 -7.57 1.21
CA ALA A 675 -3.65 -8.74 1.13
C ALA A 675 -3.59 -9.58 2.41
N ASN A 676 -2.38 -9.87 2.92
CA ASN A 676 -2.16 -10.59 4.17
C ASN A 676 -2.76 -9.87 5.38
N VAL A 677 -2.65 -8.53 5.46
CA VAL A 677 -3.37 -7.74 6.46
C VAL A 677 -4.89 -7.91 6.27
N THR A 678 -5.39 -7.75 5.05
CA THR A 678 -6.84 -7.77 4.73
C THR A 678 -7.50 -9.11 5.03
N SER A 679 -6.80 -10.23 4.84
CA SER A 679 -7.25 -11.57 5.25
C SER A 679 -6.97 -11.88 6.72
N ALA A 680 -6.11 -11.09 7.38
CA ALA A 680 -5.44 -11.41 8.64
C ALA A 680 -4.69 -12.76 8.59
N THR A 681 -3.96 -13.00 7.50
CA THR A 681 -3.08 -14.15 7.31
C THR A 681 -1.70 -13.87 7.90
N TRP A 682 -1.36 -14.57 8.97
CA TRP A 682 -0.09 -14.57 9.69
C TRP A 682 0.00 -15.86 10.55
N ASP A 683 1.19 -16.25 11.00
CA ASP A 683 1.43 -17.51 11.71
C ASP A 683 2.57 -17.42 12.75
N PHE A 684 2.98 -18.58 13.31
CA PHE A 684 4.14 -18.74 14.19
C PHE A 684 5.01 -19.96 13.77
N GLU A 685 5.03 -20.35 12.49
CA GLU A 685 5.72 -21.55 12.01
C GLU A 685 7.26 -21.37 11.86
N ASP A 686 7.75 -20.13 11.94
CA ASP A 686 9.20 -19.84 11.89
C ASP A 686 9.89 -20.11 13.24
N GLU A 687 11.07 -20.76 13.17
CA GLU A 687 11.98 -21.10 14.29
C GLU A 687 12.23 -19.98 15.32
N ALA A 688 12.07 -18.71 14.95
CA ALA A 688 12.14 -17.58 15.88
C ALA A 688 11.08 -17.62 17.00
N PHE A 689 10.03 -18.43 16.85
CA PHE A 689 8.97 -18.63 17.84
C PHE A 689 9.11 -19.92 18.68
N ASP A 690 10.12 -20.76 18.43
CA ASP A 690 10.32 -22.02 19.19
C ASP A 690 10.61 -21.77 20.68
N GLU A 691 11.38 -20.73 21.01
CA GLU A 691 11.71 -20.37 22.40
C GLU A 691 10.74 -19.35 23.04
N ILE A 692 9.79 -18.80 22.26
CA ILE A 692 8.85 -17.76 22.72
C ILE A 692 7.73 -18.40 23.53
N SER A 693 7.38 -17.81 24.70
CA SER A 693 6.34 -18.41 25.55
C SER A 693 4.95 -18.43 24.89
N GLU A 694 4.19 -19.49 25.16
CA GLU A 694 2.80 -19.62 24.69
C GLU A 694 1.89 -18.48 25.16
N ASN A 695 2.19 -17.88 26.32
CA ASN A 695 1.49 -16.69 26.81
C ASN A 695 1.70 -15.48 25.87
N ALA A 696 2.89 -15.34 25.26
CA ALA A 696 3.19 -14.28 24.30
C ALA A 696 2.49 -14.53 22.95
N LYS A 697 2.46 -15.80 22.51
CA LYS A 697 1.74 -16.23 21.30
C LYS A 697 0.24 -15.97 21.44
N ASP A 698 -0.36 -16.35 22.58
CA ASP A 698 -1.76 -16.06 22.92
C ASP A 698 -2.04 -14.55 22.99
N PHE A 699 -1.13 -13.75 23.57
CA PHE A 699 -1.27 -12.30 23.62
C PHE A 699 -1.37 -11.67 22.21
N ILE A 700 -0.47 -12.06 21.31
CA ILE A 700 -0.48 -11.62 19.91
C ILE A 700 -1.73 -12.12 19.18
N THR A 701 -2.11 -13.39 19.39
CA THR A 701 -3.32 -14.01 18.80
C THR A 701 -4.59 -13.26 19.20
N ASN A 702 -4.63 -12.70 20.40
CA ASN A 702 -5.75 -11.89 20.87
C ASN A 702 -5.69 -10.41 20.44
N LEU A 703 -4.67 -9.98 19.70
CA LEU A 703 -4.56 -8.64 19.09
C LEU A 703 -4.71 -8.68 17.56
N LEU A 704 -4.05 -9.62 16.86
CA LEU A 704 -4.03 -9.73 15.40
C LEU A 704 -5.24 -10.48 14.83
N LYS A 705 -6.45 -10.05 15.20
CA LYS A 705 -7.72 -10.60 14.67
C LYS A 705 -8.34 -9.65 13.65
N LYS A 706 -8.94 -10.21 12.59
CA LYS A 706 -9.67 -9.42 11.59
C LYS A 706 -10.81 -8.62 12.23
N ASP A 707 -11.70 -9.29 12.98
CA ASP A 707 -12.75 -8.60 13.74
C ASP A 707 -12.15 -7.68 14.82
N MET A 708 -12.34 -6.38 14.64
CA MET A 708 -11.95 -5.32 15.56
C MET A 708 -12.56 -5.49 16.97
N LYS A 709 -13.76 -6.09 17.08
CA LYS A 709 -14.46 -6.31 18.37
C LYS A 709 -13.90 -7.49 19.17
N ALA A 710 -13.17 -8.40 18.53
CA ALA A 710 -12.56 -9.58 19.15
C ALA A 710 -11.12 -9.34 19.68
N ARG A 711 -10.54 -8.16 19.41
CA ARG A 711 -9.20 -7.76 19.86
C ARG A 711 -9.21 -7.33 21.34
N LEU A 712 -8.12 -7.54 22.06
CA LEU A 712 -7.95 -6.97 23.41
C LEU A 712 -7.94 -5.43 23.36
N SER A 713 -8.61 -4.79 24.31
CA SER A 713 -8.39 -3.38 24.66
C SER A 713 -7.24 -3.23 25.65
N CYS A 714 -6.63 -2.04 25.79
CA CYS A 714 -5.51 -1.83 26.72
C CYS A 714 -5.78 -2.32 28.16
N PRO A 715 -6.96 -2.08 28.78
CA PRO A 715 -7.29 -2.63 30.10
C PRO A 715 -7.25 -4.17 30.16
N GLN A 716 -7.66 -4.86 29.09
CA GLN A 716 -7.59 -6.32 29.01
C GLN A 716 -6.15 -6.81 28.78
N CYS A 717 -5.31 -6.04 28.09
CA CYS A 717 -3.88 -6.35 27.96
C CYS A 717 -3.16 -6.36 29.31
N PHE A 718 -3.41 -5.39 30.19
CA PHE A 718 -2.82 -5.38 31.54
C PHE A 718 -3.24 -6.58 32.40
N GLU A 719 -4.43 -7.11 32.17
CA GLU A 719 -4.93 -8.30 32.85
C GLU A 719 -4.47 -9.62 32.21
N HIS A 720 -3.82 -9.57 31.04
CA HIS A 720 -3.37 -10.75 30.30
C HIS A 720 -2.25 -11.48 31.06
N PRO A 721 -2.25 -12.83 31.14
CA PRO A 721 -1.24 -13.61 31.87
C PRO A 721 0.21 -13.24 31.50
N TRP A 722 0.45 -12.95 30.22
CA TRP A 722 1.76 -12.57 29.70
C TRP A 722 2.34 -11.26 30.26
N LEU A 723 1.51 -10.24 30.48
CA LEU A 723 1.94 -8.94 31.03
C LEU A 723 1.80 -8.87 32.56
N LYS A 724 0.99 -9.76 33.14
CA LYS A 724 0.67 -9.81 34.57
C LYS A 724 1.60 -10.72 35.40
N GLN A 725 2.39 -11.57 34.76
CA GLN A 725 3.37 -12.45 35.42
C GLN A 725 4.52 -11.67 36.11
N ASP A 726 5.04 -12.21 37.22
CA ASP A 726 6.21 -11.61 37.88
C ASP A 726 7.49 -11.85 37.06
N THR A 727 7.84 -10.84 36.27
CA THR A 727 9.04 -10.76 35.43
C THR A 727 10.34 -11.09 36.15
N ASN A 728 10.43 -10.93 37.48
CA ASN A 728 11.64 -11.27 38.24
C ASN A 728 11.85 -12.79 38.34
N THR A 729 10.76 -13.55 38.47
CA THR A 729 10.76 -15.02 38.59
C THR A 729 10.70 -15.74 37.23
N MET A 730 10.28 -15.03 36.18
CA MET A 730 10.20 -15.54 34.82
C MET A 730 11.58 -15.99 34.30
N LYS A 731 11.67 -17.25 33.89
CA LYS A 731 12.78 -17.74 33.05
C LYS A 731 12.59 -17.19 31.64
N THR A 732 13.62 -16.60 31.06
CA THR A 732 13.61 -16.08 29.69
C THR A 732 14.89 -16.47 28.98
N THR A 733 14.79 -16.87 27.71
CA THR A 733 15.96 -17.03 26.85
C THR A 733 16.36 -15.68 26.23
N LYS A 734 17.49 -15.69 25.52
CA LYS A 734 18.04 -14.52 24.82
C LYS A 734 17.53 -14.51 23.38
N LEU A 735 16.77 -13.48 23.01
CA LEU A 735 16.16 -13.42 21.69
C LEU A 735 17.21 -13.11 20.61
N SER A 736 17.09 -13.77 19.45
CA SER A 736 18.06 -13.62 18.36
C SER A 736 17.99 -12.23 17.73
N LYS A 737 19.06 -11.45 17.93
CA LYS A 737 19.18 -10.11 17.35
C LYS A 737 19.40 -10.12 15.83
N GLU A 738 19.74 -11.25 15.20
CA GLU A 738 20.08 -11.26 13.77
C GLU A 738 18.89 -10.94 12.87
N ARG A 739 17.73 -11.54 13.16
CA ARG A 739 16.47 -11.29 12.45
C ARG A 739 16.03 -9.83 12.66
N MET A 740 16.10 -9.34 13.90
CA MET A 740 15.84 -7.94 14.23
C MET A 740 16.78 -6.95 13.52
N LYS A 741 18.10 -7.23 13.49
CA LYS A 741 19.11 -6.45 12.73
C LYS A 741 18.78 -6.45 11.23
N LYS A 742 18.37 -7.57 10.64
CA LYS A 742 17.91 -7.67 9.24
C LYS A 742 16.64 -6.85 8.99
N TYR A 743 15.64 -6.92 9.88
CA TYR A 743 14.41 -6.11 9.77
C TYR A 743 14.72 -4.61 9.85
N ILE A 744 15.49 -4.15 10.84
CA ILE A 744 15.87 -2.74 10.96
C ILE A 744 16.72 -2.29 9.78
N LEU A 745 17.61 -3.15 9.25
CA LEU A 745 18.40 -2.83 8.07
C LEU A 745 17.51 -2.75 6.81
N ARG A 746 16.61 -3.71 6.56
CA ARG A 746 15.60 -3.65 5.48
C ARG A 746 14.78 -2.38 5.60
N ARG A 747 14.32 -2.04 6.81
CA ARG A 747 13.54 -0.83 7.09
C ARG A 747 14.36 0.45 6.92
N LYS A 748 15.65 0.44 7.25
CA LYS A 748 16.59 1.53 6.90
C LYS A 748 16.81 1.63 5.39
N TRP A 749 16.83 0.52 4.63
CA TRP A 749 16.93 0.53 3.17
C TRP A 749 15.64 0.96 2.45
N GLN A 750 14.46 0.54 2.92
CA GLN A 750 13.16 1.07 2.47
C GLN A 750 13.06 2.57 2.79
N LYS A 751 13.46 2.98 4.01
CA LYS A 751 13.66 4.38 4.35
C LYS A 751 14.62 5.05 3.36
N THR A 752 15.78 4.49 3.01
CA THR A 752 16.72 5.08 2.01
C THR A 752 16.11 5.21 0.61
N GLY A 753 15.42 4.19 0.10
CA GLY A 753 14.73 4.23 -1.20
C GLY A 753 13.66 5.32 -1.27
N HIS A 754 12.91 5.50 -0.18
CA HIS A 754 11.95 6.61 -0.05
C HIS A 754 12.63 7.94 0.34
N ALA A 755 13.85 7.93 0.91
CA ALA A 755 14.58 9.10 1.42
C ALA A 755 15.31 9.90 0.33
N VAL A 756 15.33 9.43 -0.92
CA VAL A 756 15.49 10.33 -2.08
C VAL A 756 14.45 11.47 -2.03
N ARG A 757 13.36 11.32 -1.24
CA ARG A 757 12.35 12.35 -0.94
C ARG A 757 12.23 12.79 0.55
N ALA A 758 13.06 12.33 1.51
CA ALA A 758 12.96 12.76 2.94
C ALA A 758 14.18 12.39 3.84
N ILE A 759 14.81 13.35 4.56
CA ILE A 759 16.06 13.09 5.34
C ILE A 759 16.02 13.66 6.79
N GLY A 760 15.18 13.11 7.67
CA GLY A 760 15.34 13.27 9.13
C GLY A 760 14.04 13.25 9.94
N ARG A 761 14.00 12.42 10.99
CA ARG A 761 12.75 11.73 11.34
C ARG A 761 11.74 12.55 12.17
N LEU A 762 12.20 13.33 13.17
CA LEU A 762 11.34 14.29 13.90
C LEU A 762 10.69 15.39 13.02
N SER A 763 11.13 15.54 11.76
CA SER A 763 10.61 16.53 10.80
C SER A 763 9.94 15.92 9.57
N SER A 764 9.80 14.60 9.50
CA SER A 764 8.93 13.90 8.53
C SER A 764 7.52 13.66 9.06
N MET A 765 7.18 14.30 10.18
CA MET A 765 6.01 14.04 11.01
C MET A 765 5.18 15.33 11.14
N ALA A 766 4.14 15.46 10.31
CA ALA A 766 3.13 16.51 10.38
C ALA A 766 1.93 16.13 9.50
N MET A 767 0.72 16.54 9.87
CA MET A 767 -0.52 16.14 9.19
C MET A 767 -0.72 16.85 7.83
N MET A 768 -0.04 16.37 6.78
CA MET A 768 -0.17 16.84 5.39
C MET A 768 -0.71 15.76 4.43
N ALA A 769 -1.55 14.85 4.94
CA ALA A 769 -2.40 13.95 4.16
C ALA A 769 -3.71 14.67 3.77
N GLY A 770 -3.65 15.67 2.88
CA GLY A 770 -4.83 16.51 2.64
C GLY A 770 -4.69 17.63 1.60
N VAL A 771 -4.32 17.27 0.37
CA VAL A 771 -4.55 18.00 -0.91
C VAL A 771 -4.64 19.54 -0.84
N SER A 772 -3.59 20.24 -1.28
CA SER A 772 -3.63 21.08 -2.51
C SER A 772 -2.35 21.91 -2.68
N ALA A 773 -1.41 21.44 -3.50
CA ALA A 773 -0.26 22.22 -3.94
C ALA A 773 -0.55 22.87 -5.30
N LYS A 774 -0.79 24.19 -5.35
CA LYS A 774 -0.88 24.95 -6.61
C LYS A 774 -0.18 26.30 -6.56
N LYS A 775 1.08 26.34 -7.02
CA LYS A 775 1.51 27.19 -8.13
C LYS A 775 2.89 26.75 -8.65
N GLY A 776 3.06 26.82 -9.96
CA GLY A 776 3.80 25.78 -10.70
C GLY A 776 2.81 24.64 -10.99
N SER A 777 2.62 24.32 -12.27
CA SER A 777 1.63 23.33 -12.73
C SER A 777 2.26 21.94 -12.81
N PRO A 778 1.85 20.97 -11.99
CA PRO A 778 2.17 19.56 -12.22
C PRO A 778 1.43 19.08 -13.48
N THR A 779 2.04 18.15 -14.21
CA THR A 779 1.30 17.28 -15.14
C THR A 779 0.50 16.25 -14.33
N GLU A 780 -0.48 15.58 -14.95
CA GLU A 780 -1.38 14.65 -14.23
C GLU A 780 -0.65 13.39 -13.71
N GLU A 781 0.57 13.13 -14.20
CA GLU A 781 1.38 11.93 -13.93
C GLU A 781 1.97 11.88 -12.50
N ASP A 782 2.21 13.03 -11.85
CA ASP A 782 2.78 13.10 -10.49
C ASP A 782 1.89 12.45 -9.39
N ASN A 783 0.60 12.18 -9.69
CA ASN A 783 -0.37 11.64 -8.72
C ASN A 783 -0.48 10.10 -8.73
N GLN A 784 0.05 9.39 -9.73
CA GLN A 784 -0.41 8.02 -10.05
C GLN A 784 0.21 6.90 -9.20
N PHE A 785 0.69 7.20 -7.99
CA PHE A 785 1.17 6.23 -6.99
C PHE A 785 0.61 6.47 -5.58
N LEU A 786 -0.48 7.23 -5.45
CA LEU A 786 -1.22 7.43 -4.21
C LEU A 786 -2.73 7.44 -4.50
N GLU A 787 -3.42 6.32 -4.26
CA GLU A 787 -4.87 6.26 -4.32
C GLU A 787 -5.49 7.11 -3.20
N CYS A 788 -5.84 8.34 -3.53
CA CYS A 788 -6.61 9.24 -2.67
C CYS A 788 -8.11 9.06 -2.93
N LEU A 789 -8.66 7.88 -2.63
CA LEU A 789 -10.10 7.68 -2.64
C LEU A 789 -10.76 8.57 -1.56
N GLU A 790 -11.88 9.20 -1.91
CA GLU A 790 -12.64 10.06 -1.01
C GLU A 790 -13.87 9.29 -0.53
N TYR A 791 -14.03 9.16 0.79
CA TYR A 791 -15.13 8.41 1.40
C TYR A 791 -15.96 9.28 2.34
N GLU A 792 -17.28 9.22 2.17
CA GLU A 792 -18.26 9.75 3.11
C GLU A 792 -18.77 8.61 3.99
N GLN A 793 -18.60 8.72 5.31
CA GLN A 793 -19.13 7.71 6.24
C GLN A 793 -20.67 7.75 6.22
N LYS A 794 -21.30 6.73 5.63
CA LYS A 794 -22.73 6.45 5.83
C LYS A 794 -22.98 6.22 7.32
N THR A 795 -23.88 6.99 7.92
CA THR A 795 -24.27 6.82 9.33
C THR A 795 -25.12 5.57 9.51
N GLU A 796 -24.86 4.79 10.56
CA GLU A 796 -25.73 3.69 10.99
C GLU A 796 -27.19 4.15 11.05
N SER A 797 -28.03 3.48 10.26
CA SER A 797 -29.40 3.90 9.96
C SER A 797 -30.26 2.71 9.59
N LYS A 798 -31.50 2.68 10.10
CA LYS A 798 -32.53 1.74 9.66
C LYS A 798 -32.85 1.95 8.17
N PRO A 799 -33.43 0.95 7.47
CA PRO A 799 -33.77 1.09 6.06
C PRO A 799 -34.83 2.17 5.84
N THR A 800 -34.74 2.84 4.71
CA THR A 800 -35.65 3.89 4.23
C THR A 800 -35.71 3.85 2.69
N PHE A 801 -36.78 4.38 2.11
CA PHE A 801 -36.92 4.51 0.66
C PHE A 801 -36.75 5.98 0.27
N SER A 802 -35.68 6.31 -0.44
CA SER A 802 -35.46 7.67 -0.99
C SER A 802 -36.11 7.87 -2.35
N SER A 803 -36.35 6.77 -3.08
CA SER A 803 -37.46 6.68 -4.04
C SER A 803 -38.33 5.46 -3.74
N VAL A 804 -39.64 5.65 -3.88
CA VAL A 804 -40.68 4.65 -3.61
C VAL A 804 -41.21 4.07 -4.91
N ILE A 805 -41.61 2.79 -4.87
CA ILE A 805 -42.39 2.19 -5.97
C ILE A 805 -43.71 2.94 -6.15
N LYS A 806 -44.24 2.90 -7.37
CA LYS A 806 -45.47 3.58 -7.79
C LYS A 806 -46.32 2.62 -8.59
N ASP A 807 -47.62 2.89 -8.62
CA ASP A 807 -48.58 2.09 -9.38
C ASP A 807 -48.24 2.11 -10.87
N VAL A 808 -48.45 0.98 -11.55
CA VAL A 808 -48.07 0.75 -12.94
C VAL A 808 -49.29 0.29 -13.73
N GLU A 809 -49.59 0.98 -14.82
CA GLU A 809 -50.62 0.60 -15.80
C GLU A 809 -49.92 0.08 -17.06
N VAL A 810 -50.26 -1.14 -17.49
CA VAL A 810 -49.64 -1.82 -18.65
C VAL A 810 -50.65 -2.63 -19.43
N VAL A 811 -50.40 -2.83 -20.72
CA VAL A 811 -51.21 -3.72 -21.56
C VAL A 811 -50.74 -5.16 -21.42
N GLU A 812 -51.68 -6.13 -21.44
CA GLU A 812 -51.36 -7.56 -21.41
C GLU A 812 -50.35 -7.96 -22.52
N GLY A 813 -49.39 -8.81 -22.18
CA GLY A 813 -48.27 -9.22 -23.03
C GLY A 813 -47.08 -8.25 -23.08
N SER A 814 -47.17 -7.08 -22.46
CA SER A 814 -46.03 -6.14 -22.32
C SER A 814 -45.16 -6.48 -21.09
N ALA A 815 -44.31 -5.55 -20.65
CA ALA A 815 -43.44 -5.74 -19.49
C ALA A 815 -43.63 -4.61 -18.46
N ALA A 816 -43.82 -4.97 -17.19
CA ALA A 816 -43.94 -4.02 -16.09
C ALA A 816 -42.62 -3.91 -15.32
N ARG A 817 -42.37 -2.72 -14.74
CA ARG A 817 -41.16 -2.44 -13.96
C ARG A 817 -41.49 -1.55 -12.76
N PHE A 818 -41.13 -2.00 -11.57
CA PHE A 818 -41.20 -1.23 -10.34
C PHE A 818 -39.78 -0.82 -9.90
N ASP A 819 -39.50 0.47 -9.91
CA ASP A 819 -38.22 1.05 -9.47
C ASP A 819 -38.33 1.69 -8.08
N CYS A 820 -37.33 1.46 -7.22
CA CYS A 820 -37.15 2.16 -5.95
C CYS A 820 -35.66 2.33 -5.59
N LYS A 821 -35.36 3.15 -4.59
CA LYS A 821 -34.01 3.36 -4.07
C LYS A 821 -34.04 3.27 -2.55
N ILE A 822 -33.18 2.41 -2.03
CA ILE A 822 -33.16 1.96 -0.64
C ILE A 822 -31.90 2.52 0.03
N GLU A 823 -32.09 3.21 1.15
CA GLU A 823 -31.03 3.84 1.93
C GLU A 823 -31.08 3.36 3.39
N GLY A 824 -29.94 2.85 3.88
CA GLY A 824 -29.74 2.39 5.24
C GLY A 824 -28.31 1.85 5.42
N TYR A 825 -27.86 1.67 6.65
CA TYR A 825 -26.57 1.06 6.95
C TYR A 825 -26.60 0.35 8.33
N PRO A 826 -26.22 -0.94 8.47
CA PRO A 826 -25.71 -1.85 7.45
C PRO A 826 -26.68 -2.06 6.27
N ASP A 827 -26.14 -2.48 5.13
CA ASP A 827 -26.92 -2.62 3.89
C ASP A 827 -28.07 -3.64 4.10
N PRO A 828 -29.31 -3.32 3.67
CA PRO A 828 -30.47 -4.13 4.01
C PRO A 828 -30.63 -5.37 3.12
N GLU A 829 -31.15 -6.44 3.71
CA GLU A 829 -31.78 -7.54 2.97
C GLU A 829 -33.09 -7.05 2.36
N VAL A 830 -33.28 -7.29 1.06
CA VAL A 830 -34.45 -6.83 0.29
C VAL A 830 -35.28 -8.02 -0.20
N VAL A 831 -36.59 -7.98 0.04
CA VAL A 831 -37.53 -9.02 -0.38
C VAL A 831 -38.76 -8.37 -1.04
N TRP A 832 -39.13 -8.87 -2.21
CA TRP A 832 -40.35 -8.47 -2.93
C TRP A 832 -41.49 -9.45 -2.66
N TYR A 833 -42.72 -8.95 -2.69
CA TYR A 833 -43.95 -9.69 -2.44
C TYR A 833 -45.02 -9.33 -3.47
N LYS A 834 -45.88 -10.30 -3.79
CA LYS A 834 -47.13 -10.16 -4.56
C LYS A 834 -48.25 -10.73 -3.68
N ASP A 835 -49.25 -9.92 -3.34
CA ASP A 835 -50.36 -10.27 -2.43
C ASP A 835 -49.88 -10.99 -1.14
N ASP A 836 -48.96 -10.33 -0.42
CA ASP A 836 -48.28 -10.81 0.79
C ASP A 836 -47.47 -12.13 0.67
N GLN A 837 -47.34 -12.71 -0.53
CA GLN A 837 -46.48 -13.87 -0.78
C GLN A 837 -45.11 -13.46 -1.34
N PRO A 838 -43.99 -13.96 -0.81
CA PRO A 838 -42.65 -13.56 -1.24
C PRO A 838 -42.34 -14.06 -2.65
N ILE A 839 -42.00 -13.14 -3.54
CA ILE A 839 -41.59 -13.41 -4.92
C ILE A 839 -40.21 -14.09 -4.90
N LYS A 840 -40.00 -15.01 -5.83
CA LYS A 840 -38.69 -15.59 -6.13
C LYS A 840 -38.28 -15.23 -7.55
N GLU A 841 -36.99 -15.02 -7.74
CA GLU A 841 -36.42 -14.76 -9.05
C GLU A 841 -36.69 -15.95 -10.01
N THR A 842 -37.16 -15.62 -11.20
CA THR A 842 -37.57 -16.55 -12.27
C THR A 842 -37.35 -15.87 -13.63
N ARG A 843 -37.74 -16.53 -14.74
CA ARG A 843 -37.79 -15.85 -16.04
C ARG A 843 -38.88 -14.79 -16.13
N HIS A 844 -39.95 -14.93 -15.34
CA HIS A 844 -41.09 -14.01 -15.26
C HIS A 844 -40.75 -12.79 -14.40
N PHE A 845 -40.29 -13.06 -13.17
CA PHE A 845 -39.88 -12.06 -12.17
C PHE A 845 -38.36 -11.97 -12.07
N GLN A 846 -37.77 -10.87 -12.57
CA GLN A 846 -36.34 -10.55 -12.43
C GLN A 846 -36.18 -9.46 -11.38
N ILE A 847 -35.15 -9.56 -10.53
CA ILE A 847 -34.93 -8.63 -9.40
C ILE A 847 -33.49 -8.10 -9.48
N ASP A 848 -33.36 -6.81 -9.80
CA ASP A 848 -32.07 -6.10 -9.76
C ASP A 848 -31.90 -5.39 -8.41
N TYR A 849 -30.71 -5.46 -7.83
CA TYR A 849 -30.29 -4.63 -6.69
C TYR A 849 -28.78 -4.34 -6.78
N ASP A 850 -28.39 -3.06 -6.69
CA ASP A 850 -27.01 -2.61 -6.85
C ASP A 850 -26.38 -1.99 -5.58
N GLU A 851 -25.06 -1.79 -5.61
CA GLU A 851 -24.26 -1.21 -4.52
C GLU A 851 -24.59 0.27 -4.24
N GLU A 852 -25.28 0.95 -5.15
CA GLU A 852 -25.83 2.29 -4.92
C GLU A 852 -27.20 2.27 -4.23
N GLY A 853 -27.78 1.08 -3.99
CA GLY A 853 -29.09 0.89 -3.37
C GLY A 853 -30.27 1.06 -4.33
N ASN A 854 -30.06 1.10 -5.65
CA ASN A 854 -31.16 1.07 -6.62
C ASN A 854 -31.73 -0.35 -6.69
N CYS A 855 -33.04 -0.52 -6.56
CA CYS A 855 -33.71 -1.82 -6.59
C CYS A 855 -34.89 -1.83 -7.58
N SER A 856 -34.93 -2.84 -8.44
CA SER A 856 -35.93 -2.99 -9.50
C SER A 856 -36.58 -4.38 -9.44
N LEU A 857 -37.91 -4.44 -9.59
CA LEU A 857 -38.63 -5.67 -9.97
C LEU A 857 -39.10 -5.51 -11.41
N ILE A 858 -38.74 -6.46 -12.27
CA ILE A 858 -39.14 -6.50 -13.68
C ILE A 858 -40.02 -7.74 -13.90
N ILE A 859 -41.17 -7.54 -14.53
CA ILE A 859 -42.16 -8.57 -14.86
C ILE A 859 -42.23 -8.66 -16.39
N SER A 860 -41.81 -9.79 -16.94
CA SER A 860 -41.82 -10.05 -18.39
C SER A 860 -43.13 -10.71 -18.81
N GLU A 861 -43.66 -10.39 -20.00
CA GLU A 861 -44.87 -11.03 -20.54
C GLU A 861 -46.06 -10.98 -19.55
N VAL A 862 -46.36 -9.77 -19.06
CA VAL A 862 -47.38 -9.48 -18.03
C VAL A 862 -48.74 -10.04 -18.45
N SER A 863 -49.38 -10.78 -17.54
CA SER A 863 -50.66 -11.46 -17.76
C SER A 863 -51.76 -10.92 -16.86
N GLY A 864 -53.03 -11.24 -17.14
CA GLY A 864 -54.13 -10.96 -16.21
C GLY A 864 -53.98 -11.59 -14.81
N ASP A 865 -53.14 -12.62 -14.65
CA ASP A 865 -52.78 -13.18 -13.32
C ASP A 865 -51.79 -12.28 -12.55
N ASP A 866 -51.22 -11.23 -13.18
CA ASP A 866 -50.28 -10.27 -12.58
C ASP A 866 -50.91 -8.96 -12.08
N ASP A 867 -52.20 -8.72 -12.35
CA ASP A 867 -52.97 -7.64 -11.71
C ASP A 867 -53.09 -7.93 -10.19
N ALA A 868 -52.28 -7.25 -9.39
CA ALA A 868 -52.00 -7.60 -8.00
C ALA A 868 -51.32 -6.46 -7.22
N LYS A 869 -51.29 -6.58 -5.88
CA LYS A 869 -50.55 -5.64 -5.03
C LYS A 869 -49.11 -6.11 -4.80
N TYR A 870 -48.17 -5.27 -5.21
CA TYR A 870 -46.73 -5.50 -5.03
C TYR A 870 -46.20 -4.74 -3.81
N MET A 871 -45.32 -5.38 -3.06
CA MET A 871 -44.63 -4.78 -1.90
C MET A 871 -43.14 -5.10 -1.94
N VAL A 872 -42.31 -4.09 -1.68
CA VAL A 872 -40.88 -4.26 -1.40
C VAL A 872 -40.64 -4.04 0.10
N LYS A 873 -39.87 -4.92 0.72
CA LYS A 873 -39.46 -4.85 2.14
C LYS A 873 -37.94 -4.84 2.25
N ALA A 874 -37.39 -3.91 3.01
CA ALA A 874 -35.98 -3.79 3.32
C ALA A 874 -35.75 -3.94 4.84
N VAL A 875 -34.79 -4.77 5.25
CA VAL A 875 -34.52 -5.09 6.67
C VAL A 875 -33.02 -5.04 6.96
N ASN A 876 -32.62 -4.39 8.06
CA ASN A 876 -31.26 -4.50 8.61
C ASN A 876 -31.31 -4.63 10.15
N SER A 877 -30.14 -4.68 10.79
CA SER A 877 -30.00 -4.85 12.25
C SER A 877 -30.61 -3.72 13.10
N LEU A 878 -31.00 -2.59 12.49
CA LEU A 878 -31.57 -1.41 13.14
C LEU A 878 -33.07 -1.22 12.89
N GLY A 879 -33.66 -2.00 11.97
CA GLY A 879 -35.10 -2.02 11.72
C GLY A 879 -35.50 -2.43 10.31
N GLU A 880 -36.75 -2.16 9.97
CA GLU A 880 -37.34 -2.47 8.66
C GLU A 880 -38.08 -1.25 8.07
N ALA A 881 -38.24 -1.28 6.74
CA ALA A 881 -39.15 -0.42 6.00
C ALA A 881 -39.85 -1.23 4.90
N THR A 882 -41.05 -0.79 4.51
CA THR A 882 -41.82 -1.34 3.39
C THR A 882 -42.35 -0.23 2.49
N CYS A 883 -42.57 -0.57 1.23
CA CYS A 883 -43.29 0.27 0.26
C CYS A 883 -44.18 -0.62 -0.61
N THR A 884 -45.33 -0.10 -1.07
CA THR A 884 -46.34 -0.86 -1.83
C THR A 884 -46.84 -0.08 -3.03
N ALA A 885 -47.10 -0.77 -4.14
CA ALA A 885 -47.74 -0.24 -5.34
C ALA A 885 -48.64 -1.32 -5.98
N ASP A 886 -49.61 -0.89 -6.76
CA ASP A 886 -50.56 -1.78 -7.45
C ASP A 886 -50.19 -1.91 -8.95
N LEU A 887 -50.28 -3.12 -9.51
CA LEU A 887 -50.13 -3.38 -10.95
C LEU A 887 -51.53 -3.51 -11.57
N LEU A 888 -51.81 -2.70 -12.60
CA LEU A 888 -53.07 -2.72 -13.34
C LEU A 888 -52.82 -3.19 -14.78
N VAL A 889 -53.57 -4.21 -15.22
CA VAL A 889 -53.38 -4.86 -16.53
C VAL A 889 -54.56 -4.57 -17.46
N GLU A 890 -54.34 -3.71 -18.45
CA GLU A 890 -55.32 -3.42 -19.49
C GLU A 890 -55.33 -4.54 -20.56
N VAL A 891 -56.46 -5.22 -20.68
CA VAL A 891 -56.74 -6.12 -21.80
C VAL A 891 -57.27 -5.28 -22.97
N MET A 892 -56.52 -5.23 -24.09
CA MET A 892 -57.04 -4.61 -25.32
C MET A 892 -58.25 -5.39 -25.82
N ALA A 893 -59.43 -4.76 -25.81
CA ALA A 893 -60.56 -5.23 -26.58
C ALA A 893 -60.18 -5.14 -28.08
N GLY A 894 -60.30 -6.26 -28.79
CA GLY A 894 -60.00 -6.30 -30.22
C GLY A 894 -60.92 -5.36 -31.01
N GLU A 895 -60.36 -4.67 -32.00
CA GLU A 895 -61.15 -3.96 -33.00
C GLU A 895 -61.82 -5.03 -33.90
N ASP A 896 -63.16 -5.01 -33.98
CA ASP A 896 -63.91 -5.90 -34.86
C ASP A 896 -63.58 -5.59 -36.33
N GLU A 897 -63.10 -6.59 -37.08
CA GLU A 897 -62.80 -6.46 -38.52
C GLU A 897 -64.09 -6.39 -39.35
N GLU A 898 -64.58 -5.18 -39.65
CA GLU A 898 -65.58 -4.97 -40.72
C GLU A 898 -64.89 -5.13 -42.09
N GLU A 899 -64.81 -6.36 -42.61
CA GLU A 899 -64.45 -6.63 -44.00
C GLU A 899 -65.53 -6.09 -44.96
N GLU A 900 -65.13 -5.30 -45.97
CA GLU A 900 -66.04 -4.78 -47.01
C GLU A 900 -66.44 -5.89 -48.00
N GLU A 901 -67.73 -6.02 -48.33
CA GLU A 901 -68.20 -6.91 -49.41
C GLU A 901 -67.85 -6.34 -50.80
N GLU A 902 -66.95 -6.99 -51.56
CA GLU A 902 -66.73 -6.67 -52.99
C GLU A 902 -67.86 -7.23 -53.89
N GLU A 903 -68.30 -6.45 -54.87
CA GLU A 903 -69.30 -6.85 -55.88
C GLU A 903 -68.67 -7.65 -57.06
N GLU A 904 -68.97 -8.97 -57.18
CA GLU A 904 -69.51 -9.64 -58.41
C GLU A 904 -69.81 -11.15 -58.23
#